data_AF-A0A0N5A1F0-F1
#
_entry.id   AF-A0A0N5A1F0-F1
#
_cell.length_a   1.000
_cell.length_b   1.000
_cell.length_c   1.000
_cell.angle_alpha   90.00
_cell.angle_beta   90.00
_cell.angle_gamma   90.00
#
_symmetry.space_group_name_H-M   'P 1'
#
loop_
_entity.id
_entity.type
_entity.pdbx_description
1 polymer ?
#
loop_
_entity_poly.entity_id
_entity_poly.type
_entity_poly.pdbx_seq_one_letter_code
_entity_poly.pdbx_strand_id
1 'polypeptide(L)'
;MEEQFLSSPIQNISDITIQGFNETTIEENIEKSETYKLAIGIICAIISSTCLGSFFVPIRKYYSKDGQIIQFFISISLAFFGSLVQVIQGFPHINYADFIGGFFLSIALVFMIPIVNNIGSCLTFIIWNSVVIISLWCFSFFNLYGELSTSTDMPVAQYLGIVFFIIPIIIAIFVKTSPNDFHYHNENDIPSGVENFTMETSTSFSYDLKEFDEFKNIHSLKSSKRIIALGAAISTGMIIIKFLLPIILVNCKLTKAILFPQNNEIRSYDSLDGLWKFVREPKNSIGYGFLNDWHRYKLETFTNSTVMPVPSSYNDMNADADLRDHIGWVWYQREYIVNNDDCKKRFFLRFGSVNYNAVVFVNNDHVMSHTGGHLPFESEVHFLCNSINKITIAVNNTLSHDTIPPGEFQYRTGNGYTKGFFTTTPGFDFFNYAGILRSVYVIKVNDIFIQSLSLEGDQNGLLKYKIKIDELKMERKKFNIRISDDDIESKIKAYNCQITISDEFNNPVIKISTNTPSGKIQINNPNLWWPRGYGKPTLYKFSIEVTSKDGKEYYDKYTETFGFRTVKLTKDSILINNKKFYCVGFGMHEDSDFRGRGFDPVVMTKDLNLLEWMNGNCYRTSHYPYSEERIYESDRRGIVVILETPAVGLKYFNKPNVIELHKTIIKEMITRDKNHPSIIAWSLANEPWSTTNESEKYFEDMYNTAKELDQSRPVTAVYGPTGYNNDKSAKFMDFICINRYYGWYNNMGYLEIINSSLVYDFINWKRMYDVPLMITEYGADAIIGLESLPSTDFTTNYQNELLIETHKALDNLKNTNIITGEMIWNFADFMTAQSVTRAFGNHKGVFTRQRQPKPAAFTLKERYKRLNKP
;
A
#
# COMPACT_ATOMS: atom_id res chain seq x y z
N MET A 1 -23.50 -12.56 -39.72
CA MET A 1 -23.78 -11.29 -40.40
C MET A 1 -22.65 -10.35 -40.08
N GLU A 2 -21.53 -10.57 -40.76
CA GLU A 2 -20.46 -9.60 -40.91
C GLU A 2 -20.60 -8.99 -42.33
N GLU A 3 -19.86 -7.93 -42.63
CA GLU A 3 -19.98 -7.10 -43.85
C GLU A 3 -21.24 -6.21 -43.95
N GLN A 4 -21.17 -5.02 -43.34
CA GLN A 4 -21.48 -3.74 -44.00
C GLN A 4 -20.95 -2.58 -43.15
N PHE A 5 -20.78 -1.40 -43.77
CA PHE A 5 -20.22 -0.15 -43.19
C PHE A 5 -18.69 -0.03 -43.10
N LEU A 6 -18.01 -0.28 -44.23
CA LEU A 6 -16.81 0.48 -44.63
C LEU A 6 -17.07 1.17 -45.97
N SER A 7 -17.57 2.42 -45.96
CA SER A 7 -17.66 3.25 -47.18
C SER A 7 -17.94 4.74 -46.91
N SER A 8 -16.91 5.53 -46.58
CA SER A 8 -16.79 6.93 -47.01
C SER A 8 -15.32 7.39 -46.94
N PRO A 9 -14.82 8.18 -47.91
CA PRO A 9 -13.38 8.34 -48.12
C PRO A 9 -12.75 9.50 -47.34
N ILE A 10 -11.48 9.31 -46.98
CA ILE A 10 -10.59 10.37 -46.48
C ILE A 10 -10.16 11.25 -47.66
N GLN A 11 -10.24 12.58 -47.52
CA GLN A 11 -9.51 13.50 -48.40
C GLN A 11 -8.07 13.69 -47.88
N ASN A 12 -7.11 13.62 -48.81
CA ASN A 12 -5.69 13.81 -48.53
C ASN A 12 -5.39 15.21 -47.98
N ILE A 13 -4.57 15.26 -46.94
CA ILE A 13 -3.54 16.31 -46.78
C ILE A 13 -2.20 15.59 -46.77
N SER A 14 -1.77 15.19 -47.96
CA SER A 14 -0.44 14.66 -48.24
C SER A 14 0.38 15.74 -48.95
N ASP A 15 0.69 16.81 -48.22
CA ASP A 15 1.64 17.84 -48.64
C ASP A 15 2.23 18.50 -47.38
N ILE A 16 3.41 18.03 -46.97
CA ILE A 16 4.55 18.83 -46.48
C ILE A 16 5.73 17.88 -46.24
N THR A 17 6.90 18.31 -46.71
CA THR A 17 8.11 17.50 -46.90
C THR A 17 8.86 17.21 -45.60
N ILE A 18 9.53 16.05 -45.57
CA ILE A 18 10.46 15.63 -44.50
C ILE A 18 11.66 16.57 -44.41
N GLN A 19 12.04 16.98 -43.19
CA GLN A 19 13.44 17.25 -42.81
C GLN A 19 13.67 16.93 -41.33
N GLY A 20 14.83 16.33 -41.02
CA GLY A 20 15.07 15.62 -39.75
C GLY A 20 15.39 16.52 -38.55
N PHE A 21 15.33 15.93 -37.35
CA PHE A 21 15.65 16.58 -36.08
C PHE A 21 16.60 15.73 -35.24
N ASN A 22 17.67 16.36 -34.73
CA ASN A 22 18.66 15.74 -33.85
C ASN A 22 18.12 15.59 -32.41
N GLU A 23 18.47 14.50 -31.74
CA GLU A 23 18.05 14.21 -30.36
C GLU A 23 18.65 15.17 -29.32
N THR A 24 19.81 15.78 -29.61
CA THR A 24 20.46 16.77 -28.73
C THR A 24 19.65 18.06 -28.55
N THR A 25 18.67 18.34 -29.42
CA THR A 25 17.80 19.52 -29.27
C THR A 25 16.66 19.30 -28.27
N ILE A 26 16.41 18.08 -27.81
CA ILE A 26 15.23 17.76 -26.98
C ILE A 26 15.46 18.10 -25.50
N GLU A 27 16.64 17.80 -24.94
CA GLU A 27 16.93 18.11 -23.53
C GLU A 27 16.97 19.62 -23.26
N GLU A 28 17.64 20.40 -24.12
CA GLU A 28 17.56 21.88 -24.05
C GLU A 28 16.13 22.40 -24.19
N ASN A 29 15.28 21.76 -25.01
CA ASN A 29 13.88 22.18 -25.17
C ASN A 29 12.99 21.72 -24.00
N ILE A 30 13.33 20.66 -23.26
CA ILE A 30 12.63 20.25 -22.04
C ILE A 30 12.98 21.22 -20.89
N GLU A 31 14.25 21.57 -20.74
CA GLU A 31 14.69 22.51 -19.69
C GLU A 31 14.20 23.94 -20.00
N LYS A 32 14.24 24.36 -21.29
CA LYS A 32 13.54 25.57 -21.74
C LYS A 32 12.02 25.45 -21.57
N SER A 33 11.40 24.29 -21.77
CA SER A 33 9.95 24.07 -21.57
C SER A 33 9.53 24.25 -20.12
N GLU A 34 10.23 23.68 -19.14
CA GLU A 34 9.93 23.93 -17.72
C GLU A 34 10.20 25.40 -17.34
N THR A 35 11.27 26.01 -17.85
CA THR A 35 11.54 27.44 -17.66
C THR A 35 10.44 28.31 -18.31
N TYR A 36 9.90 27.91 -19.47
CA TYR A 36 8.83 28.61 -20.17
C TYR A 36 7.47 28.41 -19.48
N LYS A 37 7.19 27.23 -18.93
CA LYS A 37 6.01 26.96 -18.09
C LYS A 37 6.07 27.73 -16.78
N LEU A 38 7.24 27.81 -16.14
CA LEU A 38 7.43 28.62 -14.93
C LEU A 38 7.33 30.11 -15.25
N ALA A 39 7.93 30.58 -16.35
CA ALA A 39 7.82 31.96 -16.80
C ALA A 39 6.38 32.32 -17.19
N ILE A 40 5.66 31.47 -17.93
CA ILE A 40 4.23 31.62 -18.21
C ILE A 40 3.43 31.58 -16.91
N GLY A 41 3.74 30.66 -15.98
CA GLY A 41 3.07 30.57 -14.69
C GLY A 41 3.24 31.84 -13.86
N ILE A 42 4.45 32.40 -13.82
CA ILE A 42 4.76 33.67 -13.15
C ILE A 42 4.11 34.85 -13.88
N ILE A 43 4.16 34.90 -15.22
CA ILE A 43 3.50 35.95 -16.03
C ILE A 43 1.98 35.88 -15.86
N CYS A 44 1.37 34.69 -15.88
CA CYS A 44 -0.04 34.48 -15.61
C CYS A 44 -0.40 34.78 -14.15
N ALA A 45 0.48 34.52 -13.18
CA ALA A 45 0.27 34.91 -11.78
C ALA A 45 0.38 36.43 -11.60
N ILE A 46 1.31 37.11 -12.29
CA ILE A 46 1.46 38.57 -12.28
C ILE A 46 0.28 39.23 -13.00
N ILE A 47 -0.11 38.75 -14.19
CA ILE A 47 -1.29 39.23 -14.92
C ILE A 47 -2.54 38.97 -14.10
N SER A 48 -2.73 37.76 -13.56
CA SER A 48 -3.86 37.43 -12.69
C SER A 48 -3.89 38.34 -11.47
N SER A 49 -2.78 38.53 -10.74
CA SER A 49 -2.69 39.43 -9.60
C SER A 49 -2.91 40.91 -9.96
N THR A 50 -2.46 41.36 -11.13
CA THR A 50 -2.64 42.73 -11.62
C THR A 50 -4.07 42.99 -12.08
N CYS A 51 -4.70 42.02 -12.75
CA CYS A 51 -6.13 42.03 -13.07
C CYS A 51 -6.98 41.94 -11.79
N LEU A 52 -6.61 41.08 -10.85
CA LEU A 52 -7.29 40.90 -9.56
C LEU A 52 -7.23 42.17 -8.70
N GLY A 53 -6.06 42.84 -8.69
CA GLY A 53 -5.88 44.13 -8.03
C GLY A 53 -6.61 45.28 -8.75
N SER A 54 -6.64 45.28 -10.08
CA SER A 54 -7.35 46.31 -10.86
C SER A 54 -8.88 46.17 -10.85
N PHE A 55 -9.45 44.98 -10.56
CA PHE A 55 -10.90 44.80 -10.35
C PHE A 55 -11.49 45.69 -9.24
N PHE A 56 -10.68 46.14 -8.28
CA PHE A 56 -11.14 47.00 -7.18
C PHE A 56 -11.05 48.51 -7.47
N VAL A 57 -10.49 48.92 -8.62
CA VAL A 57 -10.41 50.33 -9.03
C VAL A 57 -11.77 50.89 -9.48
N PRO A 58 -12.61 50.19 -10.28
CA PRO A 58 -13.93 50.69 -10.68
C PRO A 58 -14.96 50.75 -9.54
N ILE A 59 -14.81 49.89 -8.52
CA ILE A 59 -15.73 49.81 -7.36
C ILE A 59 -15.71 51.09 -6.51
N ARG A 60 -14.67 51.93 -6.64
CA ARG A 60 -14.63 53.28 -6.05
C ARG A 60 -15.27 54.38 -6.92
N LYS A 61 -15.70 54.09 -8.15
CA LYS A 61 -16.18 55.08 -9.13
C LYS A 61 -17.61 54.87 -9.65
N TYR A 62 -18.21 53.69 -9.49
CA TYR A 62 -19.56 53.38 -10.01
C TYR A 62 -20.44 52.66 -8.98
N TYR A 63 -21.75 52.61 -9.23
CA TYR A 63 -22.74 52.07 -8.29
C TYR A 63 -22.58 50.55 -8.08
N SER A 64 -22.88 50.10 -6.86
CA SER A 64 -22.60 48.73 -6.42
C SER A 64 -23.45 47.64 -7.08
N LYS A 65 -24.56 47.99 -7.76
CA LYS A 65 -25.31 47.05 -8.62
C LYS A 65 -24.56 46.72 -9.90
N ASP A 66 -23.84 47.67 -10.49
CA ASP A 66 -23.11 47.48 -11.75
C ASP A 66 -21.92 46.54 -11.53
N GLY A 67 -21.26 46.66 -10.37
CA GLY A 67 -20.21 45.72 -9.95
C GLY A 67 -20.72 44.28 -9.80
N GLN A 68 -21.96 44.05 -9.37
CA GLN A 68 -22.55 42.70 -9.29
C GLN A 68 -22.82 42.12 -10.68
N ILE A 69 -23.28 42.94 -11.63
CA ILE A 69 -23.52 42.53 -13.02
C ILE A 69 -22.19 42.18 -13.70
N ILE A 70 -21.16 43.01 -13.53
CA ILE A 70 -19.80 42.74 -14.03
C ILE A 70 -19.25 41.43 -13.43
N GLN A 71 -19.36 41.23 -12.12
CA GLN A 71 -18.90 40.00 -11.46
C GLN A 71 -19.63 38.76 -11.97
N PHE A 72 -20.94 38.85 -12.22
CA PHE A 72 -21.75 37.78 -12.79
C PHE A 72 -21.30 37.41 -14.21
N PHE A 73 -21.06 38.39 -15.08
CA PHE A 73 -20.52 38.14 -16.43
C PHE A 73 -19.10 37.58 -16.41
N ILE A 74 -18.25 37.99 -15.46
CA ILE A 74 -16.90 37.43 -15.28
C ILE A 74 -16.97 35.96 -14.83
N SER A 75 -17.84 35.62 -13.87
CA SER A 75 -18.05 34.22 -13.45
C SER A 75 -18.57 33.35 -14.60
N ILE A 76 -19.48 33.86 -15.43
CA ILE A 76 -19.93 33.18 -16.65
C ILE A 76 -18.79 33.00 -17.65
N SER A 77 -17.94 34.03 -17.84
CA SER A 77 -16.80 33.97 -18.75
C SER A 77 -15.75 32.95 -18.29
N LEU A 78 -15.45 32.88 -16.99
CA LEU A 78 -14.55 31.88 -16.41
C LEU A 78 -15.10 30.46 -16.57
N ALA A 79 -16.40 30.25 -16.33
CA ALA A 79 -17.05 28.95 -16.55
C ALA A 79 -17.05 28.55 -18.04
N PHE A 80 -17.29 29.50 -18.95
CA PHE A 80 -17.30 29.27 -20.39
C PHE A 80 -15.91 28.96 -20.93
N PHE A 81 -14.90 29.79 -20.65
CA PHE A 81 -13.52 29.54 -21.08
C PHE A 81 -12.91 28.31 -20.42
N GLY A 82 -13.22 28.04 -19.14
CA GLY A 82 -12.82 26.80 -18.47
C GLY A 82 -13.40 25.58 -19.20
N SER A 83 -14.69 25.61 -19.55
CA SER A 83 -15.34 24.55 -20.32
C SER A 83 -14.74 24.41 -21.72
N LEU A 84 -14.44 25.51 -22.41
CA LEU A 84 -13.83 25.51 -23.74
C LEU A 84 -12.40 24.94 -23.73
N VAL A 85 -11.60 25.25 -22.71
CA VAL A 85 -10.27 24.65 -22.52
C VAL A 85 -10.39 23.14 -22.30
N GLN A 86 -11.38 22.68 -21.51
CA GLN A 86 -11.62 21.23 -21.32
C GLN A 86 -12.11 20.54 -22.60
N VAL A 87 -12.89 21.22 -23.46
CA VAL A 87 -13.27 20.71 -24.80
C VAL A 87 -12.03 20.57 -25.69
N ILE A 88 -11.14 21.56 -25.71
CA ILE A 88 -9.93 21.59 -26.55
C ILE A 88 -8.89 20.57 -26.06
N GLN A 89 -8.74 20.37 -24.75
CA GLN A 89 -7.81 19.40 -24.16
C GLN A 89 -8.37 17.97 -24.14
N GLY A 90 -9.65 17.79 -24.47
CA GLY A 90 -10.38 16.52 -24.39
C GLY A 90 -10.71 16.18 -22.94
N PHE A 91 -11.97 16.42 -22.53
CA PHE A 91 -12.46 16.31 -21.15
C PHE A 91 -11.78 15.18 -20.33
N PRO A 92 -10.88 15.51 -19.38
CA PRO A 92 -10.36 14.54 -18.44
C PRO A 92 -11.48 14.10 -17.48
N HIS A 93 -11.30 12.96 -16.83
CA HIS A 93 -12.28 12.43 -15.87
C HIS A 93 -12.66 13.49 -14.82
N ILE A 94 -13.93 13.90 -14.85
CA ILE A 94 -14.46 14.92 -13.93
C ILE A 94 -14.47 14.33 -12.52
N ASN A 95 -13.55 14.78 -11.67
CA ASN A 95 -13.66 14.60 -10.24
C ASN A 95 -14.76 15.55 -9.72
N TYR A 96 -15.94 15.00 -9.44
CA TYR A 96 -17.09 15.77 -9.01
C TYR A 96 -16.84 16.60 -7.74
N ALA A 97 -15.91 16.18 -6.87
CA ALA A 97 -15.51 16.95 -5.70
C ALA A 97 -14.87 18.30 -6.06
N ASP A 98 -14.01 18.33 -7.07
CA ASP A 98 -13.31 19.55 -7.50
C ASP A 98 -14.27 20.52 -8.20
N PHE A 99 -15.21 19.98 -9.00
CA PHE A 99 -16.29 20.77 -9.59
C PHE A 99 -17.21 21.40 -8.54
N ILE A 100 -17.59 20.63 -7.50
CA ILE A 100 -18.40 21.12 -6.38
C ILE A 100 -17.62 22.17 -5.56
N GLY A 101 -16.31 21.98 -5.35
CA GLY A 101 -15.44 22.96 -4.69
C GLY A 101 -15.36 24.28 -5.47
N GLY A 102 -15.13 24.22 -6.78
CA GLY A 102 -15.13 25.39 -7.66
C GLY A 102 -16.48 26.11 -7.73
N PHE A 103 -17.59 25.36 -7.71
CA PHE A 103 -18.95 25.90 -7.66
C PHE A 103 -19.20 26.68 -6.36
N PHE A 104 -18.87 26.12 -5.20
CA PHE A 104 -19.05 26.81 -3.91
C PHE A 104 -18.09 28.01 -3.75
N LEU A 105 -16.86 27.92 -4.26
CA LEU A 105 -15.94 29.06 -4.31
C LEU A 105 -16.52 30.20 -5.18
N SER A 106 -17.11 29.87 -6.32
CA SER A 106 -17.77 30.84 -7.21
C SER A 106 -18.98 31.51 -6.54
N ILE A 107 -19.80 30.74 -5.82
CA ILE A 107 -20.91 31.27 -5.01
C ILE A 107 -20.40 32.22 -3.92
N ALA A 108 -19.31 31.87 -3.22
CA ALA A 108 -18.72 32.73 -2.19
C ALA A 108 -18.25 34.09 -2.76
N LEU A 109 -17.70 34.10 -3.99
CA LEU A 109 -17.30 35.33 -4.69
C LEU A 109 -18.51 36.23 -5.04
N VAL A 110 -19.66 35.66 -5.41
CA VAL A 110 -20.90 36.42 -5.69
C VAL A 110 -21.40 37.16 -4.43
N PHE A 111 -21.26 36.54 -3.24
CA PHE A 111 -21.64 37.17 -1.97
C PHE A 111 -20.61 38.16 -1.40
N MET A 112 -19.43 38.31 -2.00
CA MET A 112 -18.38 39.23 -1.52
C MET A 112 -18.81 40.70 -1.57
N ILE A 113 -19.46 41.15 -2.66
CA ILE A 113 -19.82 42.57 -2.86
C ILE A 113 -20.82 43.08 -1.78
N PRO A 114 -21.91 42.36 -1.44
CA PRO A 114 -22.75 42.70 -0.29
C PRO A 114 -22.01 42.82 1.04
N ILE A 115 -20.98 42.00 1.27
CA ILE A 115 -20.19 42.01 2.52
C ILE A 115 -19.28 43.24 2.56
N VAL A 116 -18.53 43.51 1.48
CA VAL A 116 -17.64 44.69 1.36
C VAL A 116 -18.40 46.00 1.64
N ASN A 117 -19.62 46.14 1.10
CA ASN A 117 -20.44 47.34 1.29
C ASN A 117 -20.95 47.55 2.73
N ASN A 118 -21.08 46.50 3.55
CA ASN A 118 -21.67 46.61 4.89
C ASN A 118 -20.62 46.67 6.02
N ILE A 119 -19.43 46.11 5.81
CA ILE A 119 -18.39 46.00 6.84
C ILE A 119 -17.13 46.83 6.49
N GLY A 120 -17.05 47.35 5.26
CA GLY A 120 -15.92 48.10 4.75
C GLY A 120 -14.85 47.19 4.14
N SER A 121 -14.19 47.67 3.09
CA SER A 121 -13.22 46.88 2.31
C SER A 121 -12.06 46.38 3.18
N CYS A 122 -11.47 47.23 4.03
CA CYS A 122 -10.30 46.87 4.83
C CYS A 122 -10.56 45.68 5.77
N LEU A 123 -11.65 45.71 6.55
CA LEU A 123 -11.98 44.60 7.46
C LEU A 123 -12.43 43.34 6.70
N THR A 124 -13.07 43.50 5.55
CA THR A 124 -13.43 42.37 4.68
C THR A 124 -12.19 41.72 4.08
N PHE A 125 -11.19 42.50 3.64
CA PHE A 125 -9.90 42.00 3.18
C PHE A 125 -9.12 41.30 4.29
N ILE A 126 -9.15 41.81 5.53
CA ILE A 126 -8.51 41.13 6.67
C ILE A 126 -9.18 39.77 6.89
N ILE A 127 -10.51 39.71 7.04
CA ILE A 127 -11.22 38.44 7.28
C ILE A 127 -11.04 37.45 6.11
N TRP A 128 -11.15 37.93 4.87
CA TRP A 128 -10.99 37.10 3.67
C TRP A 128 -9.57 36.53 3.56
N ASN A 129 -8.54 37.38 3.63
CA ASN A 129 -7.16 36.91 3.61
C ASN A 129 -6.86 36.03 4.81
N SER A 130 -7.45 36.27 6.00
CA SER A 130 -7.30 35.38 7.14
C SER A 130 -7.89 33.99 6.89
N VAL A 131 -9.10 33.89 6.32
CA VAL A 131 -9.70 32.59 5.97
C VAL A 131 -8.88 31.89 4.89
N VAL A 132 -8.45 32.60 3.85
CA VAL A 132 -7.62 32.03 2.77
C VAL A 132 -6.25 31.57 3.31
N ILE A 133 -5.57 32.38 4.14
CA ILE A 133 -4.28 32.02 4.75
C ILE A 133 -4.43 30.83 5.70
N ILE A 134 -5.49 30.78 6.52
CA ILE A 134 -5.75 29.63 7.41
C ILE A 134 -6.07 28.38 6.58
N SER A 135 -6.89 28.48 5.54
CA SER A 135 -7.19 27.34 4.66
C SER A 135 -5.94 26.84 3.92
N LEU A 136 -5.13 27.74 3.34
CA LEU A 136 -3.87 27.39 2.67
C LEU A 136 -2.83 26.85 3.66
N TRP A 137 -2.75 27.39 4.87
CA TRP A 137 -1.90 26.84 5.93
C TRP A 137 -2.38 25.44 6.34
N CYS A 138 -3.68 25.24 6.52
CA CYS A 138 -4.23 23.90 6.77
C CYS A 138 -3.93 22.93 5.62
N PHE A 139 -4.06 23.31 4.35
CA PHE A 139 -3.69 22.50 3.18
C PHE A 139 -2.18 22.29 2.98
N SER A 140 -1.34 23.17 3.54
CA SER A 140 0.12 23.08 3.48
C SER A 140 0.71 22.29 4.64
N PHE A 141 0.05 22.29 5.80
CA PHE A 141 0.47 21.61 7.02
C PHE A 141 -0.14 20.22 7.10
N PHE A 142 -1.39 20.08 6.66
CA PHE A 142 -2.07 18.82 6.43
C PHE A 142 -2.35 18.68 4.95
N ASN A 143 -2.02 17.53 4.34
CA ASN A 143 -2.43 17.28 2.96
C ASN A 143 -3.97 17.22 2.86
N LEU A 144 -4.50 17.10 1.64
CA LEU A 144 -5.94 17.01 1.36
C LEU A 144 -6.66 15.83 2.07
N TYR A 145 -5.89 14.92 2.70
CA TYR A 145 -6.33 13.73 3.41
C TYR A 145 -6.10 13.79 4.93
N GLY A 146 -5.55 14.90 5.46
CA GLY A 146 -5.38 15.13 6.90
C GLY A 146 -4.07 14.62 7.51
N GLU A 147 -3.11 14.17 6.70
CA GLU A 147 -1.78 13.74 7.16
C GLU A 147 -0.84 14.94 7.25
N LEU A 148 0.12 14.93 8.20
CA LEU A 148 1.19 15.95 8.22
C LEU A 148 1.96 15.94 6.90
N SER A 149 2.07 17.10 6.26
CA SER A 149 2.90 17.29 5.07
C SER A 149 4.37 17.01 5.39
N THR A 150 4.95 15.99 4.76
CA THR A 150 6.30 15.49 5.06
C THR A 150 7.44 16.28 4.41
N SER A 151 7.16 17.42 3.77
CA SER A 151 8.18 18.29 3.17
C SER A 151 8.03 19.75 3.62
N THR A 152 8.73 20.12 4.71
CA THR A 152 8.92 21.51 5.11
C THR A 152 10.38 21.73 5.53
N ASP A 153 11.26 22.03 4.57
CA ASP A 153 12.71 22.16 4.82
C ASP A 153 13.07 23.31 5.77
N MET A 154 12.13 24.21 6.10
CA MET A 154 12.27 25.22 7.14
C MET A 154 10.99 25.36 7.99
N PRO A 155 10.80 24.55 9.06
CA PRO A 155 9.63 24.63 9.94
C PRO A 155 9.45 26.02 10.58
N VAL A 156 10.56 26.72 10.85
CA VAL A 156 10.57 28.07 11.45
C VAL A 156 9.84 29.10 10.58
N ALA A 157 9.88 28.97 9.25
CA ALA A 157 9.21 29.89 8.34
C ALA A 157 7.68 29.83 8.48
N GLN A 158 7.11 28.66 8.82
CA GLN A 158 5.68 28.49 9.02
C GLN A 158 5.20 29.13 10.33
N TYR A 159 5.99 29.03 11.40
CA TYR A 159 5.69 29.74 12.66
C TYR A 159 5.89 31.26 12.54
N LEU A 160 6.87 31.72 11.75
CA LEU A 160 6.99 33.14 11.39
C LEU A 160 5.75 33.63 10.62
N GLY A 161 5.16 32.81 9.75
CA GLY A 161 3.87 33.10 9.10
C GLY A 161 2.74 33.39 10.09
N ILE A 162 2.67 32.65 11.20
CA ILE A 162 1.70 32.89 12.28
C ILE A 162 1.98 34.22 13.00
N VAL A 163 3.24 34.57 13.22
CA VAL A 163 3.63 35.88 13.80
C VAL A 163 3.23 37.03 12.87
N PHE A 164 3.53 36.92 11.56
CA PHE A 164 3.14 37.91 10.55
C PHE A 164 1.63 37.94 10.27
N PHE A 165 0.88 36.89 10.61
CA PHE A 165 -0.59 36.87 10.57
C PHE A 165 -1.22 37.65 11.73
N ILE A 166 -0.65 37.56 12.94
CA ILE A 166 -1.17 38.23 14.14
C ILE A 166 -0.91 39.75 14.10
N ILE A 167 0.22 40.19 13.53
CA ILE A 167 0.61 41.61 13.50
C ILE A 167 -0.44 42.52 12.82
N PRO A 168 -0.95 42.24 11.60
CA PRO A 168 -2.00 43.03 10.96
C PRO A 168 -3.31 43.07 11.74
N ILE A 169 -3.67 41.97 12.42
CA ILE A 169 -4.89 41.89 13.25
C ILE A 169 -4.76 42.81 14.46
N ILE A 170 -3.59 42.81 15.12
CA ILE A 170 -3.30 43.74 16.23
C ILE A 170 -3.31 45.20 15.73
N ILE A 171 -2.66 45.50 14.60
CA ILE A 171 -2.64 46.84 14.02
C ILE A 171 -4.07 47.32 13.69
N ALA A 172 -4.92 46.46 13.12
CA ALA A 172 -6.30 46.79 12.77
C ALA A 172 -7.18 47.16 13.98
N ILE A 173 -6.86 46.70 15.19
CA ILE A 173 -7.54 47.09 16.43
C ILE A 173 -7.25 48.56 16.79
N PHE A 174 -6.09 49.10 16.38
CA PHE A 174 -5.67 50.47 16.69
C PHE A 174 -5.91 51.48 15.56
N VAL A 175 -6.29 51.03 14.35
CA VAL A 175 -6.64 51.92 13.23
C VAL A 175 -8.01 52.58 13.49
N LYS A 176 -8.00 53.83 13.97
CA LYS A 176 -9.21 54.66 14.02
C LYS A 176 -9.69 54.97 12.60
N THR A 177 -10.87 54.49 12.25
CA THR A 177 -11.58 54.84 11.02
C THR A 177 -12.40 56.12 11.22
N SER A 178 -11.76 57.27 11.02
CA SER A 178 -12.50 58.52 10.79
C SER A 178 -13.11 58.52 9.38
N PRO A 179 -14.37 58.95 9.20
CA PRO A 179 -14.88 59.30 7.88
C PRO A 179 -14.10 60.51 7.35
N ASN A 180 -13.71 60.49 6.07
CA ASN A 180 -13.20 61.70 5.42
C ASN A 180 -14.40 62.57 5.00
N ASP A 181 -14.62 63.67 5.72
CA ASP A 181 -15.46 64.75 5.22
C ASP A 181 -14.75 65.41 4.02
N PHE A 182 -15.38 65.38 2.85
CA PHE A 182 -14.89 66.05 1.65
C PHE A 182 -15.18 67.56 1.73
N HIS A 183 -14.22 68.33 2.24
CA HIS A 183 -14.21 69.79 2.04
C HIS A 183 -13.73 70.14 0.63
N TYR A 184 -14.67 70.51 -0.24
CA TYR A 184 -14.37 71.24 -1.46
C TYR A 184 -14.08 72.71 -1.13
N HIS A 185 -12.94 73.23 -1.59
CA HIS A 185 -12.68 74.68 -1.58
C HIS A 185 -12.31 75.17 -2.98
N ASN A 186 -13.09 76.14 -3.43
CA ASN A 186 -12.92 77.09 -4.52
C ASN A 186 -12.95 76.58 -5.97
N GLU A 187 -13.99 77.05 -6.67
CA GLU A 187 -13.99 77.31 -8.11
C GLU A 187 -12.89 78.34 -8.44
N ASN A 188 -12.04 78.07 -9.46
CA ASN A 188 -11.36 79.03 -10.37
C ASN A 188 -9.97 78.63 -10.91
N ASP A 189 -9.39 77.48 -10.56
CA ASP A 189 -8.12 77.04 -11.17
C ASP A 189 -8.30 76.30 -12.51
N ILE A 190 -8.12 77.01 -13.62
CA ILE A 190 -7.88 76.46 -14.96
C ILE A 190 -6.48 76.88 -15.45
N PRO A 191 -5.56 75.94 -15.68
CA PRO A 191 -4.43 76.11 -16.59
C PRO A 191 -4.76 75.54 -17.98
N SER A 192 -4.40 76.27 -19.04
CA SER A 192 -4.85 76.04 -20.43
C SER A 192 -3.75 75.54 -21.38
N GLY A 193 -4.10 74.61 -22.29
CA GLY A 193 -3.33 74.19 -23.49
C GLY A 193 -2.35 73.04 -23.24
N VAL A 194 -2.02 72.14 -24.19
CA VAL A 194 -2.44 71.84 -25.59
C VAL A 194 -2.13 70.31 -25.80
N GLU A 195 -2.63 69.52 -26.76
CA GLU A 195 -3.34 69.75 -28.03
C GLU A 195 -4.28 68.57 -28.43
N ASN A 196 -4.94 68.73 -29.57
CA ASN A 196 -5.90 67.89 -30.32
C ASN A 196 -5.72 66.36 -30.41
N PHE A 197 -6.84 65.64 -30.31
CA PHE A 197 -7.38 64.84 -31.44
C PHE A 197 -8.91 64.66 -31.28
N THR A 198 -9.68 64.76 -32.37
CA THR A 198 -11.16 64.75 -32.35
C THR A 198 -11.76 63.82 -33.42
N MET A 199 -12.77 63.04 -33.02
CA MET A 199 -13.92 62.49 -33.78
C MET A 199 -14.64 61.48 -32.86
N GLU A 200 -15.96 61.29 -32.83
CA GLU A 200 -17.13 62.10 -33.20
C GLU A 200 -18.38 61.43 -32.53
N THR A 201 -19.59 62.00 -32.66
CA THR A 201 -20.93 61.40 -32.36
C THR A 201 -21.41 61.21 -30.89
N SER A 202 -22.14 62.22 -30.41
CA SER A 202 -23.56 62.15 -29.96
C SER A 202 -24.08 60.89 -29.20
N THR A 203 -24.60 60.96 -27.97
CA THR A 203 -25.87 61.62 -27.58
C THR A 203 -26.07 61.58 -26.06
N SER A 204 -26.97 62.42 -25.53
CA SER A 204 -27.19 62.67 -24.10
C SER A 204 -28.15 61.70 -23.41
N PHE A 205 -27.87 61.39 -22.15
CA PHE A 205 -28.86 60.98 -21.15
C PHE A 205 -28.68 61.81 -19.88
N SER A 206 -29.65 62.67 -19.57
CA SER A 206 -29.74 63.39 -18.31
C SER A 206 -30.60 62.61 -17.31
N TYR A 207 -30.10 62.37 -16.10
CA TYR A 207 -30.92 61.91 -14.98
C TYR A 207 -31.03 63.00 -13.92
N ASP A 208 -32.25 63.15 -13.38
CA ASP A 208 -32.66 64.23 -12.47
C ASP A 208 -32.05 64.06 -11.07
N LEU A 209 -31.55 65.15 -10.48
CA LEU A 209 -30.76 65.17 -9.23
C LEU A 209 -31.60 65.01 -7.94
N LYS A 210 -32.81 64.44 -8.04
CA LYS A 210 -33.77 64.34 -6.92
C LYS A 210 -33.65 63.10 -6.04
N GLU A 211 -33.05 62.01 -6.51
CA GLU A 211 -32.79 60.84 -5.64
C GLU A 211 -31.59 61.03 -4.69
N PHE A 212 -30.81 62.11 -4.85
CA PHE A 212 -29.58 62.31 -4.07
C PHE A 212 -29.82 62.74 -2.60
N ASP A 213 -30.97 63.32 -2.28
CA ASP A 213 -31.28 63.76 -0.90
C ASP A 213 -31.89 62.65 -0.02
N GLU A 214 -32.50 61.59 -0.58
CA GLU A 214 -32.89 60.41 0.23
C GLU A 214 -31.66 59.61 0.72
N PHE A 215 -30.52 59.70 0.02
CA PHE A 215 -29.29 59.02 0.42
C PHE A 215 -28.67 59.55 1.72
N LYS A 216 -29.05 60.76 2.19
CA LYS A 216 -28.60 61.31 3.49
C LYS A 216 -29.02 60.46 4.71
N ASN A 217 -30.02 59.58 4.57
CA ASN A 217 -30.52 58.76 5.69
C ASN A 217 -29.92 57.35 5.82
N ILE A 218 -28.92 56.97 5.02
CA ILE A 218 -28.31 55.61 5.10
C ILE A 218 -27.26 55.50 6.22
N HIS A 219 -26.93 56.59 6.94
CA HIS A 219 -26.05 56.57 8.12
C HIS A 219 -26.72 56.06 9.41
N SER A 220 -27.23 54.83 9.42
CA SER A 220 -27.40 54.02 10.65
C SER A 220 -27.52 52.51 10.41
N LEU A 221 -26.48 51.88 9.84
CA LEU A 221 -26.38 50.41 9.80
C LEU A 221 -26.17 49.84 11.22
N LYS A 222 -27.29 49.58 11.91
CA LYS A 222 -27.35 49.01 13.27
C LYS A 222 -26.53 47.71 13.38
N SER A 223 -25.92 47.52 14.55
CA SER A 223 -25.04 46.41 14.94
C SER A 223 -25.59 45.01 14.62
N SER A 224 -26.91 44.84 14.57
CA SER A 224 -27.59 43.59 14.19
C SER A 224 -27.16 43.05 12.81
N LYS A 225 -26.95 43.90 11.80
CA LYS A 225 -26.55 43.43 10.45
C LYS A 225 -25.12 42.90 10.41
N ARG A 226 -24.19 43.43 11.22
CA ARG A 226 -22.83 42.88 11.36
C ARG A 226 -22.83 41.53 12.08
N ILE A 227 -23.68 41.36 13.10
CA ILE A 227 -23.85 40.08 13.80
C ILE A 227 -24.41 39.01 12.85
N ILE A 228 -25.39 39.35 12.01
CA ILE A 228 -25.95 38.43 11.00
C ILE A 228 -24.89 38.02 9.97
N ALA A 229 -24.07 38.95 9.47
CA ALA A 229 -23.00 38.64 8.52
C ALA A 229 -21.89 37.76 9.13
N LEU A 230 -21.50 38.03 10.38
CA LEU A 230 -20.52 37.22 11.11
C LEU A 230 -21.08 35.81 11.41
N GLY A 231 -22.35 35.74 11.81
CA GLY A 231 -23.07 34.48 12.02
C GLY A 231 -23.18 33.66 10.73
N ALA A 232 -23.47 34.30 9.59
CA ALA A 232 -23.47 33.66 8.29
C ALA A 232 -22.10 33.05 7.96
N ALA A 233 -21.02 33.83 8.05
CA ALA A 233 -19.66 33.35 7.79
C ALA A 233 -19.24 32.18 8.70
N ILE A 234 -19.52 32.27 10.00
CA ILE A 234 -19.27 31.19 10.96
C ILE A 234 -20.11 29.95 10.63
N SER A 235 -21.39 30.12 10.28
CA SER A 235 -22.27 29.00 9.93
C SER A 235 -21.83 28.29 8.65
N THR A 236 -21.38 29.01 7.61
CA THR A 236 -20.82 28.41 6.39
C THR A 236 -19.52 27.65 6.70
N GLY A 237 -18.62 28.22 7.51
CA GLY A 237 -17.41 27.52 7.96
C GLY A 237 -17.72 26.26 8.78
N MET A 238 -18.68 26.33 9.70
CA MET A 238 -19.14 25.14 10.46
C MET A 238 -19.79 24.09 9.57
N ILE A 239 -20.57 24.49 8.55
CA ILE A 239 -21.18 23.55 7.59
C ILE A 239 -20.09 22.84 6.80
N ILE A 240 -19.09 23.56 6.27
CA ILE A 240 -17.94 22.98 5.56
C ILE A 240 -17.19 21.97 6.45
N ILE A 241 -16.88 22.34 7.71
CA ILE A 241 -16.23 21.44 8.68
C ILE A 241 -17.11 20.21 8.97
N LYS A 242 -18.43 20.38 9.13
CA LYS A 242 -19.37 19.30 9.50
C LYS A 242 -19.67 18.34 8.34
N PHE A 243 -19.46 18.74 7.09
CA PHE A 243 -19.52 17.86 5.92
C PHE A 243 -18.17 17.21 5.58
N LEU A 244 -17.04 17.82 5.95
CA LEU A 244 -15.72 17.21 5.79
C LEU A 244 -15.37 16.22 6.91
N LEU A 245 -15.81 16.45 8.16
CA LEU A 245 -15.53 15.54 9.29
C LEU A 245 -15.95 14.08 9.03
N PRO A 246 -17.12 13.77 8.46
CA PRO A 246 -17.50 12.40 8.11
C PRO A 246 -16.62 11.77 7.04
N ILE A 247 -16.06 12.56 6.12
CA ILE A 247 -15.17 12.08 5.06
C ILE A 247 -13.78 11.78 5.64
N ILE A 248 -13.29 12.65 6.53
CA ILE A 248 -12.05 12.48 7.30
C ILE A 248 -12.14 11.23 8.21
N LEU A 249 -13.30 10.97 8.83
CA LEU A 249 -13.50 9.80 9.68
C LEU A 249 -13.69 8.49 8.90
N VAL A 250 -14.24 8.52 7.68
CA VAL A 250 -14.52 7.30 6.89
C VAL A 250 -13.24 6.66 6.32
N ASN A 251 -12.20 7.44 5.99
CA ASN A 251 -10.95 6.89 5.45
C ASN A 251 -9.93 6.45 6.53
N CYS A 252 -10.23 6.65 7.82
CA CYS A 252 -9.36 6.22 8.91
C CYS A 252 -9.57 4.74 9.33
N LYS A 253 -9.72 3.83 8.35
CA LYS A 253 -9.59 2.37 8.56
C LYS A 253 -8.13 1.93 8.43
N LEU A 254 -7.26 2.46 9.31
CA LEU A 254 -5.95 1.84 9.56
C LEU A 254 -6.15 0.37 9.96
N THR A 255 -5.25 -0.50 9.50
CA THR A 255 -5.28 -1.96 9.71
C THR A 255 -5.52 -2.35 11.18
N LYS A 256 -6.74 -2.80 11.49
CA LYS A 256 -7.14 -3.21 12.85
C LYS A 256 -6.72 -4.64 13.20
N ALA A 257 -5.49 -5.01 12.83
CA ALA A 257 -4.71 -6.19 13.22
C ALA A 257 -5.47 -7.53 13.24
N ILE A 258 -5.23 -8.38 12.24
CA ILE A 258 -6.01 -9.60 12.07
C ILE A 258 -5.32 -10.81 12.71
N LEU A 259 -5.96 -11.39 13.72
CA LEU A 259 -5.61 -12.70 14.27
C LEU A 259 -6.09 -13.83 13.35
N PHE A 260 -5.40 -14.97 13.36
CA PHE A 260 -5.81 -16.11 12.54
C PHE A 260 -7.19 -16.65 12.99
N PRO A 261 -8.12 -16.98 12.07
CA PRO A 261 -9.43 -17.50 12.44
C PRO A 261 -9.35 -18.79 13.25
N GLN A 262 -10.06 -18.87 14.37
CA GLN A 262 -10.16 -20.08 15.18
C GLN A 262 -11.59 -20.40 15.58
N ASN A 263 -11.92 -21.69 15.58
CA ASN A 263 -13.18 -22.22 16.12
C ASN A 263 -12.93 -22.63 17.58
N ASN A 264 -13.77 -22.14 18.49
CA ASN A 264 -13.77 -22.51 19.90
C ASN A 264 -15.20 -22.37 20.49
N GLU A 265 -15.34 -22.32 21.81
CA GLU A 265 -16.66 -22.31 22.48
C GLU A 265 -17.45 -21.00 22.29
N ILE A 266 -16.80 -19.92 21.82
CA ILE A 266 -17.46 -18.63 21.48
C ILE A 266 -17.30 -18.25 20.01
N ARG A 267 -16.08 -18.40 19.50
CA ARG A 267 -15.71 -17.99 18.14
C ARG A 267 -16.02 -19.11 17.17
N SER A 268 -16.60 -18.73 16.04
CA SER A 268 -16.77 -19.62 14.89
C SER A 268 -16.36 -18.90 13.61
N TYR A 269 -16.05 -19.64 12.57
CA TYR A 269 -15.92 -19.12 11.21
C TYR A 269 -16.46 -20.14 10.20
N ASP A 270 -16.98 -19.62 9.09
CA ASP A 270 -17.32 -20.42 7.93
C ASP A 270 -16.27 -20.20 6.84
N SER A 271 -15.75 -21.27 6.24
CA SER A 271 -14.91 -21.17 5.05
C SER A 271 -15.77 -20.94 3.80
N LEU A 272 -15.35 -20.00 2.97
CA LEU A 272 -15.89 -19.73 1.64
C LEU A 272 -15.02 -20.36 0.54
N ASP A 273 -14.24 -21.38 0.86
CA ASP A 273 -13.47 -22.15 -0.13
C ASP A 273 -14.36 -23.07 -0.97
N GLY A 274 -13.86 -23.51 -2.13
CA GLY A 274 -14.61 -24.24 -3.15
C GLY A 274 -14.85 -23.38 -4.40
N LEU A 275 -15.92 -23.68 -5.14
CA LEU A 275 -16.20 -23.03 -6.43
C LEU A 275 -16.90 -21.68 -6.25
N TRP A 276 -16.37 -20.64 -6.91
CA TRP A 276 -16.98 -19.33 -7.06
C TRP A 276 -17.39 -19.13 -8.53
N LYS A 277 -18.47 -18.39 -8.78
CA LYS A 277 -18.80 -17.92 -10.14
C LYS A 277 -17.71 -16.94 -10.58
N PHE A 278 -17.24 -17.05 -11.82
CA PHE A 278 -16.11 -16.29 -12.32
C PHE A 278 -16.38 -15.71 -13.70
N VAL A 279 -16.04 -14.42 -13.90
CA VAL A 279 -16.15 -13.70 -15.17
C VAL A 279 -14.86 -12.92 -15.42
N ARG A 280 -14.25 -13.09 -16.60
CA ARG A 280 -13.11 -12.30 -17.08
C ARG A 280 -13.61 -11.04 -17.77
N GLU A 281 -13.00 -9.87 -17.53
CA GLU A 281 -13.31 -8.69 -18.36
C GLU A 281 -12.68 -8.82 -19.77
N PRO A 282 -13.18 -8.05 -20.76
CA PRO A 282 -12.52 -7.96 -22.07
C PRO A 282 -11.03 -7.55 -21.95
N LYS A 283 -10.19 -8.01 -22.88
CA LYS A 283 -8.81 -7.49 -23.01
C LYS A 283 -8.81 -5.97 -23.19
N ASN A 284 -7.81 -5.30 -22.61
CA ASN A 284 -7.67 -3.84 -22.58
C ASN A 284 -8.80 -3.10 -21.86
N SER A 285 -9.55 -3.79 -21.01
CA SER A 285 -10.59 -3.16 -20.19
C SER A 285 -9.98 -2.25 -19.11
N ILE A 286 -10.50 -1.03 -19.02
CA ILE A 286 -10.17 -0.04 -17.98
C ILE A 286 -11.07 -0.16 -16.73
N GLY A 287 -11.66 -1.34 -16.48
CA GLY A 287 -12.66 -1.57 -15.43
C GLY A 287 -14.10 -1.55 -15.97
N TYR A 288 -14.35 -2.17 -17.12
CA TYR A 288 -15.65 -2.31 -17.76
C TYR A 288 -16.73 -2.87 -16.81
N GLY A 289 -16.37 -3.77 -15.90
CA GLY A 289 -17.29 -4.31 -14.90
C GLY A 289 -17.69 -3.32 -13.82
N PHE A 290 -16.84 -2.33 -13.50
CA PHE A 290 -17.23 -1.21 -12.65
C PHE A 290 -18.14 -0.24 -13.42
N LEU A 291 -17.79 0.10 -14.66
CA LEU A 291 -18.59 0.99 -15.53
C LEU A 291 -20.00 0.46 -15.81
N ASN A 292 -20.20 -0.86 -15.72
CA ASN A 292 -21.47 -1.54 -15.95
C ASN A 292 -22.05 -2.18 -14.67
N ASP A 293 -21.60 -1.76 -13.48
CA ASP A 293 -22.13 -2.22 -12.19
C ASP A 293 -22.22 -3.77 -12.03
N TRP A 294 -21.24 -4.54 -12.52
CA TRP A 294 -21.27 -6.02 -12.52
C TRP A 294 -21.52 -6.63 -11.13
N HIS A 295 -21.08 -5.94 -10.07
CA HIS A 295 -21.37 -6.29 -8.68
C HIS A 295 -22.88 -6.38 -8.36
N ARG A 296 -23.75 -5.69 -9.11
CA ARG A 296 -25.22 -5.70 -8.94
C ARG A 296 -25.89 -6.91 -9.57
N TYR A 297 -25.32 -7.45 -10.63
CA TYR A 297 -25.87 -8.59 -11.36
C TYR A 297 -25.49 -9.94 -10.71
N LYS A 298 -26.08 -11.02 -11.22
CA LYS A 298 -25.61 -12.38 -10.97
C LYS A 298 -24.56 -12.72 -12.02
N LEU A 299 -23.33 -13.02 -11.62
CA LEU A 299 -22.25 -13.29 -12.60
C LEU A 299 -22.55 -14.49 -13.50
N GLU A 300 -23.37 -15.44 -13.04
CA GLU A 300 -23.77 -16.62 -13.83
C GLU A 300 -24.61 -16.32 -15.08
N THR A 301 -25.17 -15.11 -15.22
CA THR A 301 -25.93 -14.73 -16.43
C THR A 301 -25.05 -14.19 -17.55
N PHE A 302 -23.74 -14.08 -17.33
CA PHE A 302 -22.78 -13.59 -18.33
C PHE A 302 -22.38 -14.73 -19.27
N THR A 303 -22.27 -14.44 -20.57
CA THR A 303 -21.98 -15.45 -21.61
C THR A 303 -20.62 -16.11 -21.47
N ASN A 304 -19.65 -15.41 -20.88
CA ASN A 304 -18.32 -15.93 -20.54
C ASN A 304 -18.18 -16.31 -19.06
N SER A 305 -19.29 -16.51 -18.33
CA SER A 305 -19.25 -16.98 -16.96
C SER A 305 -18.80 -18.43 -16.88
N THR A 306 -17.98 -18.73 -15.89
CA THR A 306 -17.57 -20.09 -15.53
C THR A 306 -17.51 -20.24 -14.00
N VAL A 307 -16.91 -21.31 -13.51
CA VAL A 307 -16.55 -21.49 -12.10
C VAL A 307 -15.03 -21.47 -11.93
N MET A 308 -14.57 -20.97 -10.78
CA MET A 308 -13.16 -20.91 -10.43
C MET A 308 -12.98 -21.44 -8.99
N PRO A 309 -12.05 -22.37 -8.73
CA PRO A 309 -11.79 -22.83 -7.38
C PRO A 309 -11.06 -21.76 -6.55
N VAL A 310 -11.36 -21.75 -5.26
CA VAL A 310 -10.72 -20.93 -4.23
C VAL A 310 -10.35 -21.85 -3.06
N PRO A 311 -9.11 -21.83 -2.54
CA PRO A 311 -7.96 -21.08 -3.03
C PRO A 311 -7.36 -21.63 -4.34
N SER A 312 -7.13 -20.77 -5.33
CA SER A 312 -6.37 -21.10 -6.54
C SER A 312 -5.93 -19.85 -7.29
N SER A 313 -4.85 -19.97 -8.05
CA SER A 313 -4.61 -19.06 -9.19
C SER A 313 -5.58 -19.41 -10.32
N TYR A 314 -6.07 -18.43 -11.08
CA TYR A 314 -6.97 -18.71 -12.20
C TYR A 314 -6.24 -19.12 -13.50
N ASN A 315 -4.95 -18.79 -13.62
CA ASN A 315 -4.26 -18.74 -14.91
C ASN A 315 -4.18 -20.11 -15.63
N ASP A 316 -3.82 -21.19 -14.91
CA ASP A 316 -3.66 -22.53 -15.48
C ASP A 316 -4.89 -23.44 -15.22
N MET A 317 -6.07 -22.86 -14.96
CA MET A 317 -7.30 -23.61 -14.67
C MET A 317 -8.05 -24.11 -15.91
N ASN A 318 -7.73 -23.59 -17.10
CA ASN A 318 -8.29 -24.06 -18.37
C ASN A 318 -7.24 -23.92 -19.49
N ALA A 319 -7.61 -24.34 -20.71
CA ALA A 319 -6.75 -24.22 -21.90
C ALA A 319 -6.90 -22.87 -22.64
N ASP A 320 -7.54 -21.87 -22.02
CA ASP A 320 -7.74 -20.55 -22.64
C ASP A 320 -6.54 -19.65 -22.36
N ALA A 321 -5.66 -19.51 -23.36
CA ALA A 321 -4.52 -18.59 -23.31
C ALA A 321 -4.95 -17.14 -23.00
N ASP A 322 -6.16 -16.77 -23.40
CA ASP A 322 -6.73 -15.45 -23.18
C ASP A 322 -7.10 -15.20 -21.71
N LEU A 323 -7.39 -16.26 -20.94
CA LEU A 323 -7.51 -16.21 -19.48
C LEU A 323 -6.14 -16.31 -18.81
N ARG A 324 -5.28 -17.24 -19.27
CA ARG A 324 -3.97 -17.50 -18.67
C ARG A 324 -3.12 -16.24 -18.60
N ASP A 325 -3.03 -15.53 -19.72
CA ASP A 325 -2.22 -14.34 -19.90
C ASP A 325 -3.08 -13.05 -19.82
N HIS A 326 -4.26 -13.13 -19.17
CA HIS A 326 -5.10 -11.97 -18.93
C HIS A 326 -4.41 -10.96 -18.01
N ILE A 327 -4.39 -9.70 -18.43
CA ILE A 327 -3.97 -8.56 -17.62
C ILE A 327 -5.17 -7.60 -17.52
N GLY A 328 -5.59 -7.33 -16.29
CA GLY A 328 -6.78 -6.52 -16.01
C GLY A 328 -7.65 -7.14 -14.92
N TRP A 329 -8.94 -6.79 -14.95
CA TRP A 329 -9.92 -7.19 -13.93
C TRP A 329 -10.58 -8.54 -14.24
N VAL A 330 -10.70 -9.36 -13.20
CA VAL A 330 -11.55 -10.54 -13.16
C VAL A 330 -12.49 -10.46 -11.97
N TRP A 331 -13.66 -11.06 -12.08
CA TRP A 331 -14.73 -10.96 -11.09
C TRP A 331 -15.10 -12.33 -10.55
N TYR A 332 -15.08 -12.49 -9.23
CA TYR A 332 -15.58 -13.68 -8.52
C TYR A 332 -16.85 -13.34 -7.75
N GLN A 333 -17.81 -14.27 -7.69
CA GLN A 333 -19.03 -14.13 -6.90
C GLN A 333 -19.44 -15.44 -6.21
N ARG A 334 -19.88 -15.33 -4.96
CA ARG A 334 -20.38 -16.44 -4.15
C ARG A 334 -21.54 -16.00 -3.26
N GLU A 335 -22.48 -16.90 -3.05
CA GLU A 335 -23.61 -16.73 -2.15
C GLU A 335 -23.26 -17.28 -0.74
N TYR A 336 -23.76 -16.62 0.31
CA TYR A 336 -23.55 -16.96 1.72
C TYR A 336 -24.86 -16.82 2.50
N ILE A 337 -25.14 -17.75 3.40
CA ILE A 337 -26.37 -17.77 4.22
C ILE A 337 -25.95 -17.72 5.68
N VAL A 338 -26.50 -16.77 6.43
CA VAL A 338 -26.27 -16.64 7.88
C VAL A 338 -27.19 -17.60 8.62
N ASN A 339 -26.62 -18.43 9.50
CA ASN A 339 -27.40 -19.27 10.42
C ASN A 339 -28.18 -18.38 11.41
N ASN A 340 -29.41 -18.78 11.75
CA ASN A 340 -30.28 -17.95 12.59
C ASN A 340 -29.72 -17.66 13.99
N ASP A 341 -28.93 -18.58 14.55
CA ASP A 341 -28.27 -18.40 15.85
C ASP A 341 -27.11 -17.38 15.77
N ASP A 342 -26.47 -17.25 14.61
CA ASP A 342 -25.37 -16.30 14.36
C ASP A 342 -25.87 -14.86 14.11
N CYS A 343 -27.18 -14.64 13.97
CA CYS A 343 -27.76 -13.33 13.64
C CYS A 343 -27.50 -12.19 14.62
N LYS A 344 -26.96 -12.50 15.81
CA LYS A 344 -26.54 -11.52 16.83
C LYS A 344 -25.02 -11.32 16.90
N LYS A 345 -24.24 -12.05 16.10
CA LYS A 345 -22.78 -11.95 16.01
C LYS A 345 -22.36 -10.75 15.15
N ARG A 346 -21.13 -10.29 15.36
CA ARG A 346 -20.41 -9.42 14.42
C ARG A 346 -19.70 -10.31 13.40
N PHE A 347 -19.75 -9.92 12.12
CA PHE A 347 -19.16 -10.68 11.02
C PHE A 347 -17.97 -9.94 10.43
N PHE A 348 -16.85 -10.62 10.24
CA PHE A 348 -15.69 -10.11 9.51
C PHE A 348 -15.47 -10.99 8.28
N LEU A 349 -15.40 -10.37 7.10
CA LEU A 349 -15.06 -11.07 5.86
C LEU A 349 -13.56 -10.92 5.62
N ARG A 350 -12.81 -12.03 5.70
CA ARG A 350 -11.36 -12.09 5.58
C ARG A 350 -10.95 -12.83 4.31
N PHE A 351 -10.04 -12.25 3.55
CA PHE A 351 -9.34 -12.92 2.46
C PHE A 351 -7.89 -13.19 2.89
N GLY A 352 -7.42 -14.44 2.81
CA GLY A 352 -6.06 -14.80 3.21
C GLY A 352 -4.95 -14.24 2.31
N SER A 353 -5.27 -14.04 1.02
CA SER A 353 -4.40 -13.42 0.00
C SER A 353 -5.17 -13.35 -1.33
N VAL A 354 -5.09 -12.20 -1.99
CA VAL A 354 -5.64 -11.96 -3.34
C VAL A 354 -4.59 -11.22 -4.15
N ASN A 355 -4.16 -11.75 -5.30
CA ASN A 355 -3.15 -11.09 -6.12
C ASN A 355 -3.79 -10.38 -7.34
N TYR A 356 -3.67 -9.05 -7.52
CA TYR A 356 -2.85 -8.07 -6.77
C TYR A 356 -3.66 -6.93 -6.09
N ASN A 357 -4.61 -6.31 -6.81
CA ASN A 357 -5.55 -5.33 -6.25
C ASN A 357 -6.92 -5.99 -6.11
N ALA A 358 -7.60 -5.74 -4.99
CA ALA A 358 -8.90 -6.31 -4.66
C ALA A 358 -9.93 -5.21 -4.34
N VAL A 359 -11.16 -5.38 -4.83
CA VAL A 359 -12.32 -4.55 -4.45
C VAL A 359 -13.50 -5.47 -4.13
N VAL A 360 -14.03 -5.38 -2.91
CA VAL A 360 -15.03 -6.32 -2.38
C VAL A 360 -16.37 -5.64 -2.14
N PHE A 361 -17.43 -6.33 -2.53
CA PHE A 361 -18.83 -5.95 -2.36
C PHE A 361 -19.61 -7.02 -1.61
N VAL A 362 -20.49 -6.60 -0.70
CA VAL A 362 -21.48 -7.47 -0.03
C VAL A 362 -22.86 -6.87 -0.28
N ASN A 363 -23.78 -7.68 -0.82
CA ASN A 363 -25.15 -7.24 -1.17
C ASN A 363 -25.19 -5.98 -2.05
N ASN A 364 -24.20 -5.85 -2.94
CA ASN A 364 -23.92 -4.73 -3.84
C ASN A 364 -23.24 -3.50 -3.20
N ASP A 365 -23.14 -3.42 -1.87
CA ASP A 365 -22.41 -2.33 -1.20
C ASP A 365 -20.91 -2.63 -1.16
N HIS A 366 -20.07 -1.62 -1.47
CA HIS A 366 -18.62 -1.71 -1.29
C HIS A 366 -18.29 -1.80 0.21
N VAL A 367 -17.44 -2.76 0.59
CA VAL A 367 -17.08 -2.99 2.01
C VAL A 367 -15.59 -2.81 2.31
N MET A 368 -14.71 -3.14 1.35
CA MET A 368 -13.26 -3.00 1.50
C MET A 368 -12.54 -3.06 0.14
N SER A 369 -11.32 -2.54 0.11
CA SER A 369 -10.35 -2.72 -0.97
C SER A 369 -8.98 -3.01 -0.36
N HIS A 370 -8.10 -3.68 -1.10
CA HIS A 370 -6.72 -3.97 -0.68
C HIS A 370 -5.77 -3.98 -1.88
N THR A 371 -4.51 -3.65 -1.64
CA THR A 371 -3.42 -3.60 -2.63
C THR A 371 -2.23 -4.34 -2.04
N GLY A 372 -1.87 -5.48 -2.62
CA GLY A 372 -0.77 -6.31 -2.12
C GLY A 372 -1.12 -7.78 -2.20
N GLY A 373 -0.33 -8.56 -2.94
CA GLY A 373 -0.77 -9.89 -3.34
C GLY A 373 -0.86 -10.96 -2.25
N HIS A 374 -0.16 -10.81 -1.12
CA HIS A 374 0.31 -11.96 -0.31
C HIS A 374 0.10 -11.83 1.19
N LEU A 375 -0.58 -10.77 1.63
CA LEU A 375 -0.95 -10.54 3.02
C LEU A 375 -2.48 -10.49 3.12
N PRO A 376 -3.05 -10.87 4.27
CA PRO A 376 -4.48 -10.98 4.42
C PRO A 376 -5.11 -9.62 4.74
N PHE A 377 -6.34 -9.43 4.31
CA PHE A 377 -7.14 -8.24 4.61
C PHE A 377 -8.57 -8.63 4.99
N GLU A 378 -9.20 -7.80 5.82
CA GLU A 378 -10.58 -8.01 6.24
C GLU A 378 -11.29 -6.69 6.58
N SER A 379 -12.61 -6.76 6.68
CA SER A 379 -13.41 -5.74 7.35
C SER A 379 -14.62 -6.35 8.02
N GLU A 380 -15.14 -5.65 9.03
CA GLU A 380 -16.47 -5.91 9.56
C GLU A 380 -17.51 -5.63 8.46
N VAL A 381 -18.42 -6.59 8.26
CA VAL A 381 -19.46 -6.56 7.22
C VAL A 381 -20.82 -6.83 7.85
N HIS A 382 -21.88 -6.30 7.24
CA HIS A 382 -23.25 -6.62 7.60
C HIS A 382 -23.81 -7.66 6.64
N PHE A 383 -24.24 -8.81 7.17
CA PHE A 383 -25.01 -9.80 6.44
C PHE A 383 -26.47 -9.79 6.90
N LEU A 384 -27.37 -9.86 5.91
CA LEU A 384 -28.81 -9.92 6.10
C LEU A 384 -29.24 -11.33 6.55
N CYS A 385 -29.86 -11.41 7.71
CA CYS A 385 -30.40 -12.67 8.25
C CYS A 385 -31.61 -13.20 7.51
N ASN A 386 -31.82 -14.52 7.55
CA ASN A 386 -32.89 -15.23 6.83
C ASN A 386 -32.92 -14.94 5.31
N SER A 387 -31.77 -14.62 4.72
CA SER A 387 -31.66 -14.29 3.30
C SER A 387 -30.31 -14.72 2.72
N ILE A 388 -30.26 -14.83 1.40
CA ILE A 388 -29.02 -15.12 0.67
C ILE A 388 -28.23 -13.83 0.51
N ASN A 389 -27.02 -13.81 1.05
CA ASN A 389 -26.08 -12.71 0.93
C ASN A 389 -25.17 -12.94 -0.27
N LYS A 390 -24.92 -11.92 -1.07
CA LYS A 390 -24.11 -11.99 -2.28
C LYS A 390 -22.76 -11.31 -2.06
N ILE A 391 -21.69 -12.09 -2.05
CA ILE A 391 -20.31 -11.60 -1.94
C ILE A 391 -19.73 -11.56 -3.35
N THR A 392 -19.23 -10.41 -3.77
CA THR A 392 -18.57 -10.23 -5.08
C THR A 392 -17.23 -9.54 -4.88
N ILE A 393 -16.19 -10.01 -5.57
CA ILE A 393 -14.85 -9.41 -5.52
C ILE A 393 -14.32 -9.24 -6.94
N ALA A 394 -13.85 -8.03 -7.25
CA ALA A 394 -13.07 -7.74 -8.44
C ALA A 394 -11.58 -7.82 -8.07
N VAL A 395 -10.79 -8.48 -8.92
CA VAL A 395 -9.34 -8.72 -8.73
C VAL A 395 -8.60 -8.23 -9.96
N ASN A 396 -7.56 -7.42 -9.78
CA ASN A 396 -6.69 -6.93 -10.86
C ASN A 396 -5.24 -7.37 -10.64
N ASN A 397 -4.57 -7.82 -11.69
CA ASN A 397 -3.19 -8.32 -11.65
C ASN A 397 -2.17 -7.45 -12.42
N THR A 398 -2.59 -6.29 -12.94
CA THR A 398 -1.70 -5.35 -13.62
C THR A 398 -0.65 -4.83 -12.64
N LEU A 399 0.62 -5.07 -12.97
CA LEU A 399 1.77 -4.53 -12.26
C LEU A 399 2.29 -3.28 -12.98
N SER A 400 2.91 -2.38 -12.22
CA SER A 400 3.51 -1.15 -12.74
C SER A 400 4.77 -0.81 -11.93
N HIS A 401 5.41 0.32 -12.25
CA HIS A 401 6.49 0.87 -11.44
C HIS A 401 6.02 1.39 -10.06
N ASP A 402 4.72 1.35 -9.77
CA ASP A 402 4.11 1.78 -8.50
C ASP A 402 3.62 0.59 -7.65
N THR A 403 3.74 -0.65 -8.16
CA THR A 403 3.35 -1.88 -7.45
C THR A 403 4.55 -2.57 -6.79
N ILE A 404 4.27 -3.44 -5.82
CA ILE A 404 5.26 -4.29 -5.15
C ILE A 404 4.75 -5.74 -5.20
N PRO A 405 5.31 -6.61 -6.06
CA PRO A 405 6.49 -6.39 -6.89
C PRO A 405 6.26 -5.41 -8.07
N PRO A 406 7.31 -4.77 -8.60
CA PRO A 406 7.22 -3.87 -9.74
C PRO A 406 7.10 -4.63 -11.06
N GLY A 407 6.50 -3.97 -12.04
CA GLY A 407 6.47 -4.41 -13.44
C GLY A 407 6.41 -3.26 -14.42
N GLU A 408 6.59 -3.57 -15.70
CA GLU A 408 6.32 -2.66 -16.82
C GLU A 408 5.04 -3.10 -17.52
N PHE A 409 4.19 -2.14 -17.89
CA PHE A 409 3.06 -2.32 -18.78
C PHE A 409 3.15 -1.26 -19.88
N GLN A 410 3.21 -1.67 -21.15
CA GLN A 410 3.34 -0.75 -22.28
C GLN A 410 2.50 -1.21 -23.48
N TYR A 411 1.59 -0.35 -23.94
CA TYR A 411 0.95 -0.53 -25.25
C TYR A 411 1.98 -0.37 -26.37
N ARG A 412 1.95 -1.25 -27.38
CA ARG A 412 2.78 -1.12 -28.57
C ARG A 412 1.92 -0.65 -29.74
N THR A 413 2.44 0.32 -30.47
CA THR A 413 1.79 0.92 -31.64
C THR A 413 2.76 0.92 -32.83
N GLY A 414 2.23 0.90 -34.05
CA GLY A 414 3.01 0.88 -35.29
C GLY A 414 2.85 -0.41 -36.09
N ASN A 415 3.53 -0.47 -37.23
CA ASN A 415 3.43 -1.57 -38.17
C ASN A 415 3.91 -2.89 -37.54
N GLY A 416 3.09 -3.93 -37.61
CA GLY A 416 3.38 -5.26 -37.05
C GLY A 416 2.71 -5.56 -35.71
N TYR A 417 2.16 -4.57 -35.01
CA TYR A 417 1.38 -4.80 -33.79
C TYR A 417 -0.13 -4.75 -34.06
N THR A 418 -0.90 -5.66 -33.46
CA THR A 418 -2.36 -5.62 -33.51
C THR A 418 -2.90 -4.47 -32.66
N LYS A 419 -4.09 -3.94 -33.00
CA LYS A 419 -4.70 -2.83 -32.28
C LYS A 419 -4.94 -3.21 -30.81
N GLY A 420 -4.35 -2.43 -29.90
CA GLY A 420 -4.44 -2.69 -28.45
C GLY A 420 -3.50 -3.79 -27.96
N PHE A 421 -2.48 -4.16 -28.73
CA PHE A 421 -1.41 -5.02 -28.21
C PHE A 421 -0.61 -4.29 -27.12
N PHE A 422 -0.27 -5.01 -26.05
CA PHE A 422 0.59 -4.53 -24.97
C PHE A 422 1.63 -5.59 -24.60
N THR A 423 2.73 -5.14 -24.00
CA THR A 423 3.76 -6.00 -23.41
C THR A 423 3.81 -5.76 -21.91
N THR A 424 3.90 -6.83 -21.12
CA THR A 424 4.21 -6.77 -19.68
C THR A 424 5.56 -7.38 -19.38
N THR A 425 6.43 -6.63 -18.69
CA THR A 425 7.74 -7.12 -18.22
C THR A 425 7.72 -7.18 -16.69
N PRO A 426 7.63 -8.35 -16.04
CA PRO A 426 7.78 -8.44 -14.59
C PRO A 426 9.24 -8.17 -14.18
N GLY A 427 9.45 -7.47 -13.06
CA GLY A 427 10.79 -7.24 -12.51
C GLY A 427 11.42 -8.44 -11.79
N PHE A 428 10.88 -9.66 -11.98
CA PHE A 428 11.13 -10.83 -11.12
C PHE A 428 10.97 -12.15 -11.87
N ASP A 429 11.61 -13.21 -11.36
CA ASP A 429 11.78 -14.50 -12.05
C ASP A 429 10.72 -15.56 -11.69
N PHE A 430 9.46 -15.18 -11.45
CA PHE A 430 8.35 -16.12 -11.24
C PHE A 430 7.08 -15.65 -11.97
N PHE A 431 6.16 -16.56 -12.26
CA PHE A 431 4.94 -16.21 -13.00
C PHE A 431 3.98 -15.37 -12.13
N ASN A 432 3.41 -14.30 -12.71
CA ASN A 432 2.44 -13.42 -12.05
C ASN A 432 1.04 -14.06 -11.95
N TYR A 433 0.98 -15.21 -11.30
CA TYR A 433 -0.26 -15.90 -10.96
C TYR A 433 -1.20 -15.01 -10.14
N ALA A 434 -2.47 -14.97 -10.51
CA ALA A 434 -3.46 -14.06 -9.96
C ALA A 434 -4.75 -14.77 -9.56
N GLY A 435 -5.58 -14.08 -8.78
CA GLY A 435 -6.81 -14.62 -8.20
C GLY A 435 -6.78 -14.66 -6.67
N ILE A 436 -7.66 -15.47 -6.09
CA ILE A 436 -7.81 -15.65 -4.64
C ILE A 436 -6.93 -16.83 -4.21
N LEU A 437 -5.72 -16.54 -3.77
CA LEU A 437 -4.64 -17.52 -3.61
C LEU A 437 -4.67 -18.27 -2.27
N ARG A 438 -5.37 -17.73 -1.26
CA ARG A 438 -5.56 -18.37 0.05
C ARG A 438 -7.01 -18.27 0.49
N SER A 439 -7.35 -19.08 1.50
CA SER A 439 -8.72 -19.29 1.94
C SER A 439 -9.45 -17.99 2.32
N VAL A 440 -10.77 -18.03 2.14
CA VAL A 440 -11.67 -16.91 2.46
C VAL A 440 -12.57 -17.33 3.62
N TYR A 441 -12.72 -16.47 4.61
CA TYR A 441 -13.42 -16.77 5.85
C TYR A 441 -14.49 -15.72 6.18
N VAL A 442 -15.65 -16.17 6.64
CA VAL A 442 -16.59 -15.34 7.40
C VAL A 442 -16.40 -15.66 8.88
N ILE A 443 -15.70 -14.77 9.58
CA ILE A 443 -15.40 -14.88 11.01
C ILE A 443 -16.58 -14.32 11.81
N LYS A 444 -16.98 -15.03 12.87
CA LYS A 444 -18.14 -14.73 13.72
C LYS A 444 -17.67 -14.50 15.15
N VAL A 445 -17.84 -13.28 15.65
CA VAL A 445 -17.43 -12.89 17.01
C VAL A 445 -18.58 -12.22 17.77
N ASN A 446 -18.47 -12.16 19.10
CA ASN A 446 -19.41 -11.44 19.95
C ASN A 446 -19.17 -9.92 19.88
N ASP A 447 -20.06 -9.14 20.50
CA ASP A 447 -19.99 -7.67 20.54
C ASP A 447 -18.67 -7.12 21.11
N ILE A 448 -18.07 -7.82 22.08
CA ILE A 448 -16.75 -7.56 22.66
C ILE A 448 -15.84 -8.74 22.28
N PHE A 449 -14.68 -8.47 21.68
CA PHE A 449 -13.73 -9.52 21.27
C PHE A 449 -12.27 -9.08 21.29
N ILE A 450 -11.34 -10.03 21.40
CA ILE A 450 -9.90 -9.84 21.31
C ILE A 450 -9.52 -9.55 19.86
N GLN A 451 -9.18 -8.31 19.56
CA GLN A 451 -8.77 -7.85 18.24
C GLN A 451 -7.34 -8.26 17.93
N SER A 452 -6.40 -8.12 18.86
CA SER A 452 -5.00 -8.48 18.60
C SER A 452 -4.25 -8.98 19.82
N LEU A 453 -3.24 -9.79 19.55
CA LEU A 453 -2.33 -10.37 20.53
C LEU A 453 -0.88 -10.22 20.05
N SER A 454 0.00 -9.86 20.97
CA SER A 454 1.44 -9.79 20.79
C SER A 454 2.10 -10.59 21.92
N LEU A 455 2.96 -11.53 21.57
CA LEU A 455 3.71 -12.37 22.51
C LEU A 455 5.21 -12.29 22.20
N GLU A 456 6.03 -12.06 23.22
CA GLU A 456 7.49 -12.03 23.12
C GLU A 456 8.08 -12.79 24.31
N GLY A 457 8.52 -14.03 24.09
CA GLY A 457 9.08 -14.92 25.12
C GLY A 457 10.58 -15.12 24.97
N ASP A 458 11.36 -14.72 25.98
CA ASP A 458 12.83 -14.84 25.97
C ASP A 458 13.35 -16.19 26.53
N GLN A 459 14.65 -16.43 26.38
CA GLN A 459 15.30 -17.68 26.86
C GLN A 459 15.40 -17.78 28.39
N ASN A 460 15.12 -16.70 29.12
CA ASN A 460 15.12 -16.67 30.59
C ASN A 460 13.72 -16.94 31.14
N GLY A 461 12.71 -17.13 30.28
CA GLY A 461 11.32 -17.37 30.67
C GLY A 461 10.50 -16.10 30.92
N LEU A 462 11.01 -14.94 30.53
CA LEU A 462 10.24 -13.71 30.53
C LEU A 462 9.34 -13.66 29.29
N LEU A 463 8.03 -13.76 29.50
CA LEU A 463 7.02 -13.51 28.47
C LEU A 463 6.45 -12.10 28.64
N LYS A 464 6.62 -11.25 27.64
CA LYS A 464 5.85 -10.00 27.50
C LYS A 464 4.60 -10.30 26.68
N TYR A 465 3.46 -9.73 27.09
CA TYR A 465 2.22 -9.81 26.31
C TYR A 465 1.55 -8.45 26.16
N LYS A 466 0.87 -8.26 25.02
CA LYS A 466 -0.02 -7.13 24.74
C LYS A 466 -1.27 -7.62 24.03
N ILE A 467 -2.42 -7.32 24.60
CA ILE A 467 -3.77 -7.69 24.18
C ILE A 467 -4.49 -6.40 23.79
N LYS A 468 -5.21 -6.41 22.66
CA LYS A 468 -6.15 -5.35 22.30
C LYS A 468 -7.53 -5.97 22.19
N ILE A 469 -8.50 -5.38 22.87
CA ILE A 469 -9.91 -5.78 22.81
C ILE A 469 -10.66 -4.70 22.03
N ASP A 470 -11.54 -5.12 21.11
CA ASP A 470 -12.50 -4.24 20.44
C ASP A 470 -13.77 -4.21 21.29
N GLU A 471 -14.00 -3.06 21.95
CA GLU A 471 -15.22 -2.75 22.67
C GLU A 471 -16.12 -1.93 21.76
N LEU A 472 -17.39 -2.33 21.64
CA LEU A 472 -18.35 -1.73 20.71
C LEU A 472 -18.66 -0.26 21.08
N LYS A 473 -17.97 0.69 20.44
CA LYS A 473 -18.24 2.14 20.58
C LYS A 473 -19.20 2.65 19.51
N MET A 474 -20.45 2.90 19.92
CA MET A 474 -21.45 3.84 19.37
C MET A 474 -21.82 3.88 17.86
N GLU A 475 -21.14 3.22 16.93
CA GLU A 475 -21.37 3.43 15.48
C GLU A 475 -22.56 2.69 14.85
N ARG A 476 -23.44 2.04 15.64
CA ARG A 476 -24.66 1.39 15.09
C ARG A 476 -25.69 2.36 14.47
N LYS A 477 -25.52 3.69 14.59
CA LYS A 477 -26.44 4.71 14.02
C LYS A 477 -26.52 4.75 12.48
N LYS A 478 -25.65 4.05 11.73
CA LYS A 478 -25.71 3.98 10.24
C LYS A 478 -26.61 2.87 9.68
N PHE A 479 -27.03 1.88 10.48
CA PHE A 479 -27.69 0.65 9.99
C PHE A 479 -29.15 0.47 10.47
N ASN A 480 -29.89 1.56 10.70
CA ASN A 480 -31.32 1.55 11.06
C ASN A 480 -31.75 0.73 12.30
N ILE A 481 -30.82 0.30 13.15
CA ILE A 481 -31.14 -0.31 14.45
C ILE A 481 -31.52 0.81 15.43
N ARG A 482 -32.80 0.90 15.79
CA ARG A 482 -33.28 1.77 16.87
C ARG A 482 -32.80 1.24 18.22
N ILE A 483 -31.64 1.72 18.66
CA ILE A 483 -31.17 1.59 20.05
C ILE A 483 -31.61 2.88 20.76
N SER A 484 -32.37 2.75 21.84
CA SER A 484 -32.76 3.89 22.69
C SER A 484 -31.55 4.46 23.41
N ASP A 485 -31.41 5.79 23.48
CA ASP A 485 -30.22 6.44 24.03
C ASP A 485 -30.00 6.10 25.54
N ASP A 486 -31.05 5.76 26.30
CA ASP A 486 -30.98 5.25 27.69
C ASP A 486 -30.18 3.93 27.85
N ASP A 487 -29.98 3.19 26.76
CA ASP A 487 -29.36 1.87 26.75
C ASP A 487 -27.86 1.92 26.37
N ILE A 488 -27.31 3.14 26.26
CA ILE A 488 -25.98 3.47 25.71
C ILE A 488 -24.99 3.96 26.78
N GLU A 489 -25.40 4.80 27.74
CA GLU A 489 -24.48 5.29 28.80
C GLU A 489 -24.08 4.19 29.82
N SER A 490 -24.78 3.06 29.86
CA SER A 490 -24.59 1.99 30.85
C SER A 490 -23.61 0.87 30.43
N LYS A 491 -23.03 0.91 29.22
CA LYS A 491 -22.37 -0.26 28.59
C LYS A 491 -20.88 -0.15 28.24
N ILE A 492 -20.10 0.63 28.99
CA ILE A 492 -18.68 0.25 29.17
C ILE A 492 -18.66 -0.95 30.13
N LYS A 493 -18.96 -2.14 29.60
CA LYS A 493 -18.98 -3.38 30.38
C LYS A 493 -17.57 -3.69 30.86
N ALA A 494 -17.27 -3.32 32.10
CA ALA A 494 -15.99 -3.60 32.70
C ALA A 494 -15.72 -5.11 32.74
N TYR A 495 -14.67 -5.53 32.05
CA TYR A 495 -14.28 -6.92 31.86
C TYR A 495 -13.05 -7.28 32.70
N ASN A 496 -12.76 -8.58 32.71
CA ASN A 496 -11.58 -9.19 33.32
C ASN A 496 -11.01 -10.21 32.31
N CYS A 497 -9.69 -10.23 32.16
CA CYS A 497 -8.97 -11.16 31.29
C CYS A 497 -8.34 -12.27 32.14
N GLN A 498 -8.85 -13.49 32.02
CA GLN A 498 -8.21 -14.68 32.56
C GLN A 498 -7.23 -15.23 31.51
N ILE A 499 -5.95 -15.23 31.86
CA ILE A 499 -4.85 -15.73 31.03
C ILE A 499 -4.42 -17.09 31.57
N THR A 500 -4.42 -18.11 30.72
CA THR A 500 -3.84 -19.43 31.02
C THR A 500 -2.68 -19.70 30.06
N ILE A 501 -1.50 -19.99 30.61
CA ILE A 501 -0.37 -20.53 29.84
C ILE A 501 -0.33 -22.04 30.07
N SER A 502 -0.39 -22.80 28.98
CA SER A 502 -0.34 -24.27 29.00
C SER A 502 0.92 -24.78 28.31
N ASP A 503 1.42 -25.94 28.75
CA ASP A 503 2.47 -26.67 28.04
C ASP A 503 1.93 -27.35 26.75
N GLU A 504 2.82 -28.06 26.05
CA GLU A 504 2.50 -28.82 24.84
C GLU A 504 1.47 -29.94 25.04
N PHE A 505 1.25 -30.40 26.29
CA PHE A 505 0.29 -31.42 26.68
C PHE A 505 -1.05 -30.82 27.19
N ASN A 506 -1.18 -29.49 27.16
CA ASN A 506 -2.27 -28.70 27.72
C ASN A 506 -2.33 -28.66 29.26
N ASN A 507 -1.26 -29.03 29.98
CA ASN A 507 -1.22 -28.82 31.43
C ASN A 507 -1.05 -27.32 31.72
N PRO A 508 -1.85 -26.71 32.61
CA PRO A 508 -1.72 -25.30 32.95
C PRO A 508 -0.45 -25.07 33.79
N VAL A 509 0.48 -24.29 33.24
CA VAL A 509 1.73 -23.88 33.91
C VAL A 509 1.47 -22.63 34.76
N ILE A 510 0.70 -21.68 34.24
CA ILE A 510 0.33 -20.42 34.92
C ILE A 510 -1.14 -20.09 34.61
N LYS A 511 -1.86 -19.61 35.64
CA LYS A 511 -3.16 -18.94 35.50
C LYS A 511 -3.12 -17.59 36.20
N ILE A 512 -3.49 -16.53 35.50
CA ILE A 512 -3.49 -15.14 36.00
C ILE A 512 -4.83 -14.50 35.63
N SER A 513 -5.43 -13.77 36.56
CA SER A 513 -6.53 -12.83 36.27
C SER A 513 -5.95 -11.42 36.20
N THR A 514 -6.26 -10.67 35.14
CA THR A 514 -5.79 -9.29 34.98
C THR A 514 -6.82 -8.40 34.30
N ASN A 515 -6.83 -7.13 34.70
CA ASN A 515 -7.57 -6.07 34.03
C ASN A 515 -6.65 -5.20 33.14
N THR A 516 -5.35 -5.52 33.04
CA THR A 516 -4.40 -4.76 32.22
C THR A 516 -4.26 -5.36 30.81
N PRO A 517 -4.33 -4.55 29.74
CA PRO A 517 -4.17 -5.03 28.36
C PRO A 517 -2.72 -5.41 28.01
N SER A 518 -1.77 -5.26 28.94
CA SER A 518 -0.39 -5.67 28.75
C SER A 518 0.25 -6.05 30.07
N GLY A 519 1.27 -6.90 30.02
CA GLY A 519 2.03 -7.29 31.20
C GLY A 519 3.26 -8.13 30.89
N LYS A 520 3.88 -8.62 31.96
CA LYS A 520 5.03 -9.52 31.94
C LYS A 520 4.74 -10.72 32.83
N ILE A 521 5.12 -11.91 32.39
CA ILE A 521 4.96 -13.16 33.13
C ILE A 521 6.34 -13.83 33.16
N GLN A 522 6.79 -14.24 34.34
CA GLN A 522 8.03 -14.98 34.51
C GLN A 522 7.72 -16.47 34.68
N ILE A 523 8.31 -17.30 33.84
CA ILE A 523 8.33 -18.76 33.98
C ILE A 523 9.75 -19.15 34.41
N ASN A 524 9.88 -19.90 35.51
CA ASN A 524 11.18 -20.38 35.95
C ASN A 524 11.55 -21.64 35.15
N ASN A 525 12.77 -21.67 34.61
CA ASN A 525 13.31 -22.79 33.81
C ASN A 525 12.37 -23.25 32.67
N PRO A 526 12.00 -22.37 31.72
CA PRO A 526 11.16 -22.75 30.58
C PRO A 526 11.84 -23.80 29.70
N ASN A 527 11.04 -24.70 29.14
CA ASN A 527 11.49 -25.51 28.01
C ASN A 527 11.55 -24.60 26.77
N LEU A 528 12.75 -24.37 26.23
CA LEU A 528 12.92 -23.46 25.11
C LEU A 528 12.41 -24.06 23.80
N TRP A 529 12.04 -23.18 22.87
CA TRP A 529 11.89 -23.54 21.47
C TRP A 529 13.28 -23.61 20.83
N TRP A 530 13.57 -24.71 20.14
CA TRP A 530 14.82 -24.92 19.42
C TRP A 530 14.59 -25.21 17.94
N PRO A 531 15.46 -24.70 17.05
CA PRO A 531 15.54 -25.16 15.67
C PRO A 531 15.78 -26.67 15.57
N ARG A 532 15.35 -27.26 14.45
CA ARG A 532 15.64 -28.64 14.08
C ARG A 532 17.15 -28.89 14.09
N GLY A 533 17.57 -29.97 14.74
CA GLY A 533 18.98 -30.30 14.96
C GLY A 533 19.61 -29.68 16.21
N TYR A 534 18.99 -28.67 16.82
CA TYR A 534 19.52 -27.97 18.01
C TYR A 534 18.82 -28.33 19.33
N GLY A 535 17.62 -28.90 19.25
CA GLY A 535 16.83 -29.34 20.40
C GLY A 535 15.39 -29.67 20.02
N LYS A 536 14.49 -29.72 21.01
CA LYS A 536 13.06 -29.90 20.79
C LYS A 536 12.39 -28.53 20.48
N PRO A 537 11.55 -28.41 19.45
CA PRO A 537 10.80 -27.18 19.16
C PRO A 537 9.61 -27.03 20.10
N THR A 538 9.87 -26.75 21.38
CA THR A 538 8.81 -26.68 22.40
C THR A 538 7.89 -25.48 22.17
N LEU A 539 6.58 -25.72 22.15
CA LEU A 539 5.55 -24.68 22.06
C LEU A 539 4.65 -24.71 23.29
N TYR A 540 4.26 -23.51 23.73
CA TYR A 540 3.26 -23.26 24.77
C TYR A 540 2.00 -22.68 24.13
N LYS A 541 0.88 -22.79 24.82
CA LYS A 541 -0.40 -22.17 24.44
C LYS A 541 -0.71 -21.02 25.38
N PHE A 542 -0.92 -19.83 24.83
CA PHE A 542 -1.39 -18.65 25.54
C PHE A 542 -2.88 -18.47 25.28
N SER A 543 -3.72 -18.85 26.23
CA SER A 543 -5.18 -18.73 26.16
C SER A 543 -5.66 -17.51 26.93
N ILE A 544 -6.47 -16.67 26.30
CA ILE A 544 -7.14 -15.51 26.90
C ILE A 544 -8.63 -15.78 26.93
N GLU A 545 -9.24 -15.55 28.09
CA GLU A 545 -10.67 -15.66 28.36
C GLU A 545 -11.17 -14.31 28.87
N VAL A 546 -12.05 -13.66 28.11
CA VAL A 546 -12.60 -12.33 28.45
C VAL A 546 -13.97 -12.51 29.09
N THR A 547 -14.13 -12.05 30.33
CA THR A 547 -15.34 -12.23 31.15
C THR A 547 -15.85 -10.89 31.68
N SER A 548 -17.11 -10.83 32.12
CA SER A 548 -17.60 -9.72 32.96
C SER A 548 -16.85 -9.67 34.30
N LYS A 549 -16.79 -8.48 34.93
CA LYS A 549 -16.21 -8.33 36.29
C LYS A 549 -16.81 -9.25 37.36
N ASP A 550 -18.06 -9.66 37.21
CA ASP A 550 -18.74 -10.60 38.13
C ASP A 550 -18.62 -12.08 37.69
N GLY A 551 -17.90 -12.36 36.61
CA GLY A 551 -17.63 -13.70 36.09
C GLY A 551 -18.83 -14.42 35.44
N LYS A 552 -19.98 -13.76 35.30
CA LYS A 552 -21.22 -14.40 34.81
C LYS A 552 -21.37 -14.39 33.29
N GLU A 553 -20.86 -13.36 32.61
CA GLU A 553 -20.89 -13.28 31.15
C GLU A 553 -19.51 -13.63 30.57
N TYR A 554 -19.50 -14.44 29.52
CA TYR A 554 -18.31 -14.86 28.80
C TYR A 554 -18.33 -14.21 27.41
N TYR A 555 -17.42 -13.26 27.19
CA TYR A 555 -17.44 -12.43 25.98
C TYR A 555 -16.66 -13.06 24.84
N ASP A 556 -15.46 -13.56 25.10
CA ASP A 556 -14.57 -14.05 24.05
C ASP A 556 -13.46 -14.98 24.56
N LYS A 557 -12.94 -15.80 23.65
CA LYS A 557 -11.80 -16.68 23.86
C LYS A 557 -10.88 -16.66 22.66
N TYR A 558 -9.57 -16.54 22.89
CA TYR A 558 -8.56 -16.73 21.85
C TYR A 558 -7.34 -17.43 22.43
N THR A 559 -6.84 -18.45 21.72
CA THR A 559 -5.59 -19.15 22.06
C THR A 559 -4.56 -18.99 20.95
N GLU A 560 -3.32 -18.66 21.32
CA GLU A 560 -2.19 -18.55 20.40
C GLU A 560 -1.03 -19.47 20.83
N THR A 561 -0.28 -20.00 19.86
CA THR A 561 0.95 -20.76 20.17
C THR A 561 2.17 -19.86 20.16
N PHE A 562 3.08 -20.07 21.11
CA PHE A 562 4.36 -19.34 21.16
C PHE A 562 5.49 -20.23 21.70
N GLY A 563 6.74 -19.83 21.48
CA GLY A 563 7.93 -20.52 21.99
C GLY A 563 8.91 -19.56 22.65
N PHE A 564 9.45 -19.93 23.81
CA PHE A 564 10.49 -19.15 24.47
C PHE A 564 11.82 -19.31 23.72
N ARG A 565 12.31 -18.23 23.11
CA ARG A 565 13.62 -18.21 22.43
C ARG A 565 14.14 -16.79 22.16
N THR A 566 15.45 -16.60 22.22
CA THR A 566 16.10 -15.35 21.77
C THR A 566 16.85 -15.56 20.47
N VAL A 567 16.77 -14.58 19.57
CA VAL A 567 17.69 -14.41 18.44
C VAL A 567 18.65 -13.27 18.78
N LYS A 568 19.94 -13.45 18.54
CA LYS A 568 20.97 -12.41 18.67
C LYS A 568 21.96 -12.52 17.52
N LEU A 569 22.69 -11.45 17.25
CA LEU A 569 23.80 -11.47 16.31
C LEU A 569 25.12 -11.24 17.05
N THR A 570 26.18 -11.89 16.56
CA THR A 570 27.56 -11.44 16.74
C THR A 570 28.07 -10.93 15.39
N LYS A 571 29.32 -10.50 15.31
CA LYS A 571 29.96 -10.13 14.02
C LYS A 571 29.99 -11.29 13.00
N ASP A 572 29.97 -12.54 13.48
CA ASP A 572 30.34 -13.72 12.70
C ASP A 572 29.27 -14.83 12.73
N SER A 573 28.16 -14.64 13.44
CA SER A 573 27.12 -15.67 13.57
C SER A 573 25.77 -15.15 14.05
N ILE A 574 24.71 -15.80 13.58
CA ILE A 574 23.40 -15.77 14.23
C ILE A 574 23.45 -16.70 15.46
N LEU A 575 22.96 -16.22 16.61
CA LEU A 575 22.77 -17.01 17.81
C LEU A 575 21.27 -17.23 18.07
N ILE A 576 20.87 -18.48 18.29
CA ILE A 576 19.55 -18.84 18.81
C ILE A 576 19.76 -19.46 20.20
N ASN A 577 19.13 -18.87 21.21
CA ASN A 577 19.31 -19.23 22.62
C ASN A 577 20.79 -19.30 23.05
N ASN A 578 21.55 -18.26 22.68
CA ASN A 578 23.01 -18.12 22.83
C ASN A 578 23.87 -19.21 22.11
N LYS A 579 23.31 -20.16 21.34
CA LYS A 579 24.07 -21.11 20.52
C LYS A 579 24.20 -20.63 19.07
N LYS A 580 25.37 -20.81 18.45
CA LYS A 580 25.60 -20.52 17.02
C LYS A 580 24.64 -21.35 16.15
N PHE A 581 23.78 -20.69 15.39
CA PHE A 581 22.88 -21.30 14.43
C PHE A 581 23.48 -21.21 13.03
N TYR A 582 23.55 -22.34 12.32
CA TYR A 582 23.94 -22.40 10.92
C TYR A 582 22.74 -22.89 10.10
N CYS A 583 22.26 -22.03 9.21
CA CYS A 583 21.12 -22.33 8.34
C CYS A 583 21.55 -23.25 7.18
N VAL A 584 20.88 -24.38 7.02
CA VAL A 584 20.95 -25.26 5.84
C VAL A 584 19.55 -25.42 5.24
N GLY A 585 19.35 -24.91 4.03
CA GLY A 585 17.98 -24.71 3.54
C GLY A 585 17.85 -24.26 2.10
N PHE A 586 16.75 -23.56 1.83
CA PHE A 586 16.30 -23.26 0.47
C PHE A 586 15.68 -21.86 0.39
N GLY A 587 15.89 -21.17 -0.73
CA GLY A 587 14.83 -20.33 -1.28
C GLY A 587 13.73 -21.25 -1.82
N MET A 588 12.47 -20.97 -1.50
CA MET A 588 11.32 -21.79 -1.90
C MET A 588 10.36 -20.98 -2.80
N HIS A 589 9.24 -21.58 -3.20
CA HIS A 589 8.08 -20.84 -3.69
C HIS A 589 6.77 -21.49 -3.20
N GLU A 590 5.70 -20.71 -3.09
CA GLU A 590 4.33 -21.26 -3.14
C GLU A 590 3.98 -21.42 -4.63
N ASP A 591 4.40 -22.53 -5.23
CA ASP A 591 4.11 -22.88 -6.63
C ASP A 591 3.90 -24.39 -6.76
N SER A 592 2.89 -24.79 -7.54
CA SER A 592 2.54 -26.18 -7.85
C SER A 592 1.70 -26.27 -9.13
N ASP A 593 1.59 -27.48 -9.70
CA ASP A 593 0.81 -27.72 -10.91
C ASP A 593 -0.68 -27.42 -10.73
N PHE A 594 -1.30 -26.97 -11.82
CA PHE A 594 -2.68 -26.50 -11.93
C PHE A 594 -2.96 -25.24 -11.09
N ARG A 595 -2.94 -25.35 -9.75
CA ARG A 595 -3.34 -24.27 -8.83
C ARG A 595 -2.37 -23.08 -8.78
N GLY A 596 -1.19 -23.20 -9.38
CA GLY A 596 -0.14 -22.18 -9.37
C GLY A 596 0.28 -21.86 -7.94
N ARG A 597 0.03 -20.62 -7.52
CA ARG A 597 0.28 -20.09 -6.15
C ARG A 597 -0.86 -20.32 -5.15
N GLY A 598 -1.91 -21.05 -5.55
CA GLY A 598 -3.00 -21.41 -4.66
C GLY A 598 -2.51 -22.29 -3.51
N PHE A 599 -2.89 -21.97 -2.28
CA PHE A 599 -2.55 -22.77 -1.10
C PHE A 599 -3.04 -24.22 -1.23
N ASP A 600 -2.22 -25.15 -0.77
CA ASP A 600 -2.56 -26.57 -0.67
C ASP A 600 -1.87 -27.18 0.57
N PRO A 601 -2.62 -27.65 1.59
CA PRO A 601 -2.03 -28.31 2.73
C PRO A 601 -1.29 -29.61 2.36
N VAL A 602 -1.65 -30.28 1.25
CA VAL A 602 -0.97 -31.50 0.76
C VAL A 602 0.42 -31.16 0.23
N VAL A 603 0.53 -30.15 -0.65
CA VAL A 603 1.83 -29.68 -1.18
C VAL A 603 2.68 -29.09 -0.06
N MET A 604 2.10 -28.24 0.80
CA MET A 604 2.80 -27.69 1.96
C MET A 604 3.39 -28.79 2.86
N THR A 605 2.59 -29.82 3.19
CA THR A 605 3.04 -30.95 4.01
C THR A 605 4.13 -31.76 3.31
N LYS A 606 3.99 -32.02 2.00
CA LYS A 606 4.99 -32.73 1.20
C LYS A 606 6.32 -31.96 1.15
N ASP A 607 6.27 -30.64 0.97
CA ASP A 607 7.44 -29.76 0.94
C ASP A 607 8.20 -29.79 2.26
N LEU A 608 7.51 -29.60 3.39
CA LEU A 608 8.14 -29.61 4.72
C LEU A 608 8.69 -31.01 5.07
N ASN A 609 7.97 -32.09 4.73
CA ASN A 609 8.46 -33.46 4.90
C ASN A 609 9.73 -33.74 4.05
N LEU A 610 9.82 -33.17 2.85
CA LEU A 610 11.00 -33.29 2.00
C LEU A 610 12.17 -32.43 2.51
N LEU A 611 11.93 -31.21 2.97
CA LEU A 611 12.93 -30.38 3.66
C LEU A 611 13.51 -31.14 4.87
N GLU A 612 12.66 -31.80 5.65
CA GLU A 612 13.09 -32.67 6.75
C GLU A 612 13.89 -33.90 6.29
N TRP A 613 13.50 -34.55 5.18
CA TRP A 613 14.22 -35.68 4.56
C TRP A 613 15.60 -35.29 4.02
N MET A 614 15.75 -34.05 3.56
CA MET A 614 17.01 -33.42 3.17
C MET A 614 17.92 -33.09 4.37
N ASN A 615 17.41 -33.16 5.60
CA ASN A 615 18.02 -32.58 6.79
C ASN A 615 18.14 -31.04 6.71
N GLY A 616 17.25 -30.36 5.97
CA GLY A 616 17.14 -28.90 6.06
C GLY A 616 16.68 -28.47 7.45
N ASN A 617 17.11 -27.29 7.90
CA ASN A 617 16.68 -26.68 9.16
C ASN A 617 16.09 -25.26 8.99
N CYS A 618 16.16 -24.68 7.79
CA CYS A 618 15.65 -23.35 7.49
C CYS A 618 15.09 -23.23 6.06
N TYR A 619 14.32 -22.16 5.80
CA TYR A 619 14.03 -21.67 4.45
C TYR A 619 13.78 -20.15 4.44
N ARG A 620 13.81 -19.55 3.26
CA ARG A 620 13.38 -18.16 3.00
C ARG A 620 12.07 -18.17 2.21
N THR A 621 11.14 -17.27 2.55
CA THR A 621 9.86 -17.14 1.84
C THR A 621 10.02 -16.38 0.52
N SER A 622 10.84 -16.89 -0.39
CA SER A 622 11.10 -16.23 -1.66
C SER A 622 9.81 -16.15 -2.51
N HIS A 623 9.39 -15.00 -3.02
CA HIS A 623 9.81 -13.63 -2.68
C HIS A 623 8.60 -12.86 -2.18
N TYR A 624 7.96 -13.37 -1.13
CA TYR A 624 6.71 -12.89 -0.57
C TYR A 624 6.32 -13.68 0.69
N PRO A 625 5.53 -13.10 1.62
CA PRO A 625 5.03 -13.81 2.78
C PRO A 625 4.18 -15.02 2.36
N TYR A 626 4.43 -16.19 2.94
CA TYR A 626 3.69 -17.42 2.65
C TYR A 626 2.40 -17.53 3.50
N SER A 627 1.63 -18.59 3.24
CA SER A 627 0.49 -19.05 4.06
C SER A 627 0.83 -19.10 5.56
N GLU A 628 -0.11 -18.64 6.39
CA GLU A 628 0.05 -18.60 7.84
C GLU A 628 0.15 -20.02 8.41
N GLU A 629 -0.59 -20.94 7.81
CA GLU A 629 -0.56 -22.39 8.05
C GLU A 629 0.86 -22.97 7.90
N ARG A 630 1.64 -22.49 6.92
CA ARG A 630 3.02 -22.94 6.71
C ARG A 630 3.95 -22.42 7.81
N ILE A 631 3.70 -21.23 8.36
CA ILE A 631 4.48 -20.69 9.49
C ILE A 631 4.14 -21.43 10.79
N TYR A 632 2.86 -21.70 11.07
CA TYR A 632 2.45 -22.57 12.19
C TYR A 632 3.07 -23.97 12.12
N GLU A 633 3.13 -24.59 10.94
CA GLU A 633 3.84 -25.86 10.75
C GLU A 633 5.36 -25.73 10.93
N SER A 634 5.95 -24.59 10.57
CA SER A 634 7.37 -24.31 10.77
C SER A 634 7.73 -24.17 12.25
N ASP A 635 6.88 -23.49 13.04
CA ASP A 635 6.96 -23.43 14.50
C ASP A 635 6.96 -24.83 15.11
N ARG A 636 5.98 -25.67 14.73
CA ARG A 636 5.79 -27.03 15.26
C ARG A 636 6.95 -27.96 14.91
N ARG A 637 7.57 -27.79 13.75
CA ARG A 637 8.67 -28.65 13.25
C ARG A 637 10.07 -28.16 13.64
N GLY A 638 10.19 -26.96 14.21
CA GLY A 638 11.48 -26.33 14.48
C GLY A 638 12.19 -25.82 13.23
N ILE A 639 11.46 -25.58 12.14
CA ILE A 639 12.05 -25.10 10.89
C ILE A 639 12.15 -23.59 10.97
N VAL A 640 13.36 -23.05 10.78
CA VAL A 640 13.63 -21.62 10.85
C VAL A 640 13.22 -20.90 9.57
N VAL A 641 12.67 -19.70 9.70
CA VAL A 641 12.18 -18.90 8.57
C VAL A 641 12.87 -17.55 8.52
N ILE A 642 13.37 -17.19 7.34
CA ILE A 642 13.64 -15.79 6.95
C ILE A 642 12.41 -15.34 6.15
N LEU A 643 11.61 -14.46 6.72
CA LEU A 643 10.34 -14.03 6.15
C LEU A 643 10.54 -12.75 5.33
N GLU A 644 10.17 -12.79 4.06
CA GLU A 644 10.52 -11.82 3.03
C GLU A 644 9.30 -11.09 2.46
N THR A 645 9.39 -9.77 2.29
CA THR A 645 8.34 -8.98 1.64
C THR A 645 8.28 -9.23 0.12
N PRO A 646 7.17 -8.89 -0.59
CA PRO A 646 7.10 -8.88 -2.05
C PRO A 646 8.03 -7.93 -2.82
N ALA A 647 8.96 -7.24 -2.16
CA ALA A 647 9.86 -6.27 -2.79
C ALA A 647 11.03 -6.94 -3.53
N VAL A 648 10.73 -7.64 -4.62
CA VAL A 648 11.73 -8.21 -5.53
C VAL A 648 12.01 -7.29 -6.72
N GLY A 649 13.27 -7.12 -7.10
CA GLY A 649 13.65 -6.42 -8.34
C GLY A 649 13.39 -4.91 -8.35
N LEU A 650 13.35 -4.26 -7.18
CA LEU A 650 13.10 -2.81 -7.06
C LEU A 650 14.16 -1.98 -7.80
N LYS A 651 13.70 -0.93 -8.49
CA LYS A 651 14.53 0.05 -9.22
C LYS A 651 14.16 1.51 -8.97
N TYR A 652 12.94 1.79 -8.50
CA TYR A 652 12.38 3.15 -8.40
C TYR A 652 12.13 3.52 -6.94
N PHE A 653 13.10 4.19 -6.32
CA PHE A 653 13.15 4.41 -4.87
C PHE A 653 12.65 5.79 -4.42
N ASN A 654 12.37 6.72 -5.34
CA ASN A 654 11.96 8.10 -5.06
C ASN A 654 10.44 8.33 -5.13
N LYS A 655 9.64 7.28 -5.31
CA LYS A 655 8.18 7.38 -5.48
C LYS A 655 7.43 7.28 -4.15
N PRO A 656 6.70 8.32 -3.70
CA PRO A 656 5.98 8.30 -2.42
C PRO A 656 5.02 7.12 -2.26
N ASN A 657 4.26 6.79 -3.31
CA ASN A 657 3.31 5.67 -3.31
C ASN A 657 4.00 4.32 -3.08
N VAL A 658 5.19 4.11 -3.65
CA VAL A 658 5.97 2.86 -3.46
C VAL A 658 6.53 2.79 -2.04
N ILE A 659 7.03 3.91 -1.51
CA ILE A 659 7.53 4.01 -0.13
C ILE A 659 6.42 3.65 0.87
N GLU A 660 5.25 4.29 0.79
CA GLU A 660 4.16 4.04 1.74
C GLU A 660 3.49 2.68 1.55
N LEU A 661 3.41 2.17 0.31
CA LEU A 661 3.00 0.79 0.05
C LEU A 661 3.97 -0.21 0.69
N HIS A 662 5.29 -0.02 0.57
CA HIS A 662 6.26 -0.93 1.17
C HIS A 662 6.23 -0.87 2.70
N LYS A 663 6.12 0.33 3.29
CA LYS A 663 5.89 0.49 4.74
C LYS A 663 4.62 -0.21 5.19
N THR A 664 3.53 -0.12 4.42
CA THR A 664 2.27 -0.81 4.71
C THR A 664 2.43 -2.33 4.67
N ILE A 665 3.11 -2.86 3.65
CA ILE A 665 3.43 -4.29 3.52
C ILE A 665 4.31 -4.78 4.68
N ILE A 666 5.31 -4.02 5.11
CA ILE A 666 6.14 -4.33 6.29
C ILE A 666 5.28 -4.34 7.57
N LYS A 667 4.41 -3.33 7.74
CA LYS A 667 3.46 -3.25 8.86
C LYS A 667 2.51 -4.44 8.91
N GLU A 668 1.92 -4.82 7.77
CA GLU A 668 1.02 -5.97 7.65
C GLU A 668 1.75 -7.30 7.94
N MET A 669 2.91 -7.53 7.32
CA MET A 669 3.72 -8.74 7.50
C MET A 669 4.15 -8.94 8.95
N ILE A 670 4.75 -7.92 9.58
CA ILE A 670 5.19 -8.03 10.97
C ILE A 670 3.98 -8.14 11.91
N THR A 671 2.89 -7.41 11.66
CA THR A 671 1.68 -7.50 12.50
C THR A 671 1.07 -8.90 12.49
N ARG A 672 1.04 -9.55 11.32
CA ARG A 672 0.58 -10.94 11.13
C ARG A 672 1.49 -11.92 11.86
N ASP A 673 2.81 -11.85 11.60
CA ASP A 673 3.71 -12.98 11.85
C ASP A 673 4.59 -12.86 13.11
N LYS A 674 4.59 -11.72 13.81
CA LYS A 674 5.42 -11.41 14.99
C LYS A 674 5.43 -12.46 16.12
N ASN A 675 4.36 -13.25 16.28
CA ASN A 675 4.21 -14.21 17.39
C ASN A 675 4.97 -15.53 17.15
N HIS A 676 5.34 -15.84 15.89
CA HIS A 676 5.91 -17.13 15.51
C HIS A 676 7.38 -17.29 15.92
N PRO A 677 7.75 -18.31 16.73
CA PRO A 677 9.15 -18.59 17.05
C PRO A 677 10.01 -19.04 15.86
N SER A 678 9.44 -19.66 14.81
CA SER A 678 10.18 -20.09 13.62
C SER A 678 10.85 -18.93 12.87
N ILE A 679 10.20 -17.78 12.81
CA ILE A 679 10.73 -16.60 12.10
C ILE A 679 11.84 -15.98 12.94
N ILE A 680 13.06 -15.94 12.39
CA ILE A 680 14.23 -15.35 13.06
C ILE A 680 14.64 -13.99 12.50
N ALA A 681 14.18 -13.64 11.30
CA ALA A 681 14.61 -12.43 10.60
C ALA A 681 13.55 -11.95 9.61
N TRP A 682 13.53 -10.64 9.38
CA TRP A 682 12.69 -9.98 8.38
C TRP A 682 13.56 -9.57 7.18
N SER A 683 13.28 -10.09 5.98
CA SER A 683 13.93 -9.70 4.73
C SER A 683 13.10 -8.60 4.03
N LEU A 684 13.70 -7.42 3.88
CA LEU A 684 13.03 -6.24 3.34
C LEU A 684 12.86 -6.28 1.83
N ALA A 685 13.77 -6.93 1.09
CA ALA A 685 13.75 -6.98 -0.38
C ALA A 685 14.63 -8.10 -0.93
N ASN A 686 14.34 -8.51 -2.16
CA ASN A 686 15.21 -9.39 -2.96
C ASN A 686 15.72 -8.70 -4.21
N GLU A 687 17.03 -8.68 -4.38
CA GLU A 687 17.72 -8.14 -5.56
C GLU A 687 17.30 -6.71 -5.96
N PRO A 688 17.26 -5.74 -5.01
CA PRO A 688 17.10 -4.34 -5.36
C PRO A 688 18.31 -3.81 -6.13
N TRP A 689 18.08 -2.85 -7.03
CA TRP A 689 19.13 -2.11 -7.74
C TRP A 689 19.65 -0.93 -6.90
N SER A 690 20.12 -1.24 -5.70
CA SER A 690 20.41 -0.28 -4.62
C SER A 690 21.79 0.38 -4.70
N THR A 691 22.14 0.94 -5.86
CA THR A 691 23.39 1.67 -6.08
C THR A 691 23.28 3.19 -5.92
N THR A 692 22.07 3.72 -5.69
CA THR A 692 21.78 5.17 -5.72
C THR A 692 21.50 5.76 -4.34
N ASN A 693 21.62 7.08 -4.20
CA ASN A 693 21.35 7.77 -2.93
C ASN A 693 19.84 7.74 -2.57
N GLU A 694 18.95 7.63 -3.57
CA GLU A 694 17.52 7.41 -3.36
C GLU A 694 17.27 6.03 -2.73
N SER A 695 17.98 4.99 -3.20
CA SER A 695 17.91 3.65 -2.61
C SER A 695 18.45 3.61 -1.18
N GLU A 696 19.47 4.44 -0.88
CA GLU A 696 19.99 4.60 0.48
C GLU A 696 18.90 5.07 1.44
N LYS A 697 18.27 6.21 1.15
CA LYS A 697 17.19 6.78 1.97
C LYS A 697 15.96 5.86 2.04
N TYR A 698 15.61 5.20 0.94
CA TYR A 698 14.50 4.26 0.89
C TYR A 698 14.70 3.09 1.86
N PHE A 699 15.88 2.46 1.86
CA PHE A 699 16.15 1.32 2.74
C PHE A 699 16.37 1.72 4.20
N GLU A 700 16.85 2.94 4.47
CA GLU A 700 16.83 3.52 5.82
C GLU A 700 15.41 3.61 6.38
N ASP A 701 14.47 4.19 5.61
CA ASP A 701 13.04 4.27 5.94
C ASP A 701 12.43 2.87 6.19
N MET A 702 12.73 1.88 5.33
CA MET A 702 12.20 0.51 5.48
C MET A 702 12.76 -0.20 6.71
N TYR A 703 14.07 -0.07 6.96
CA TYR A 703 14.73 -0.65 8.13
C TYR A 703 14.19 -0.07 9.43
N ASN A 704 14.07 1.26 9.51
CA ASN A 704 13.49 1.94 10.66
C ASN A 704 12.03 1.50 10.89
N THR A 705 11.22 1.43 9.83
CA THR A 705 9.83 0.94 9.91
C THR A 705 9.75 -0.47 10.48
N ALA A 706 10.65 -1.38 10.08
CA ALA A 706 10.69 -2.74 10.61
C ALA A 706 11.11 -2.77 12.10
N LYS A 707 12.13 -1.98 12.48
CA LYS A 707 12.64 -1.89 13.87
C LYS A 707 11.70 -1.21 14.84
N GLU A 708 10.86 -0.27 14.39
CA GLU A 708 9.79 0.32 15.20
C GLU A 708 8.72 -0.72 15.57
N LEU A 709 8.48 -1.70 14.70
CA LEU A 709 7.46 -2.74 14.88
C LEU A 709 7.97 -3.94 15.67
N ASP A 710 9.19 -4.41 15.39
CA ASP A 710 9.81 -5.56 16.06
C ASP A 710 11.32 -5.37 16.29
N GLN A 711 11.68 -5.15 17.56
CA GLN A 711 13.07 -5.09 18.02
C GLN A 711 13.64 -6.46 18.43
N SER A 712 12.80 -7.51 18.50
CA SER A 712 13.21 -8.85 18.96
C SER A 712 13.92 -9.68 17.89
N ARG A 713 13.90 -9.22 16.63
CA ARG A 713 14.49 -9.90 15.47
C ARG A 713 15.40 -8.98 14.66
N PRO A 714 16.46 -9.53 14.03
CA PRO A 714 17.22 -8.83 12.99
C PRO A 714 16.42 -8.60 11.71
N VAL A 715 16.88 -7.61 10.94
CA VAL A 715 16.37 -7.17 9.64
C VAL A 715 17.51 -7.32 8.62
N THR A 716 17.16 -7.78 7.42
CA THR A 716 18.10 -8.04 6.32
C THR A 716 17.49 -7.65 4.97
N ALA A 717 18.29 -7.73 3.91
CA ALA A 717 17.85 -7.72 2.52
C ALA A 717 18.81 -8.62 1.72
N VAL A 718 18.37 -9.05 0.54
CA VAL A 718 19.07 -10.05 -0.27
C VAL A 718 19.67 -9.41 -1.53
N TYR A 719 20.98 -9.55 -1.70
CA TYR A 719 21.77 -8.83 -2.70
C TYR A 719 22.30 -9.74 -3.83
N GLY A 720 21.87 -9.45 -5.06
CA GLY A 720 22.32 -10.13 -6.28
C GLY A 720 22.96 -9.18 -7.28
N PRO A 721 22.20 -8.19 -7.82
CA PRO A 721 22.68 -7.23 -8.83
C PRO A 721 23.81 -6.30 -8.36
N THR A 722 23.94 -6.10 -7.05
CA THR A 722 24.94 -5.22 -6.43
C THR A 722 26.11 -5.99 -5.81
N GLY A 723 27.23 -5.29 -5.67
CA GLY A 723 28.45 -5.78 -5.04
C GLY A 723 28.81 -4.96 -3.80
N TYR A 724 29.74 -5.50 -3.01
CA TYR A 724 30.20 -4.90 -1.75
C TYR A 724 30.73 -3.47 -1.87
N ASN A 725 31.10 -3.02 -3.07
CA ASN A 725 31.69 -1.71 -3.35
C ASN A 725 30.72 -0.67 -3.92
N ASN A 726 29.51 -1.08 -4.31
CA ASN A 726 28.52 -0.17 -4.93
C ASN A 726 27.14 -0.19 -4.27
N ASP A 727 26.85 -1.12 -3.35
CA ASP A 727 25.59 -1.12 -2.62
C ASP A 727 25.51 -0.02 -1.55
N LYS A 728 24.42 0.75 -1.59
CA LYS A 728 24.14 1.86 -0.67
C LYS A 728 23.28 1.47 0.53
N SER A 729 22.56 0.36 0.45
CA SER A 729 21.56 -0.08 1.43
C SER A 729 22.10 -1.10 2.44
N ALA A 730 23.07 -1.93 2.05
CA ALA A 730 23.57 -3.04 2.87
C ALA A 730 24.14 -2.59 4.24
N LYS A 731 24.58 -1.34 4.36
CA LYS A 731 25.06 -0.74 5.62
C LYS A 731 24.00 -0.62 6.73
N PHE A 732 22.71 -0.70 6.39
CA PHE A 732 21.62 -0.66 7.37
C PHE A 732 21.25 -2.05 7.90
N MET A 733 21.59 -3.12 7.18
CA MET A 733 21.14 -4.47 7.48
C MET A 733 21.92 -5.07 8.65
N ASP A 734 21.22 -5.73 9.58
CA ASP A 734 21.90 -6.32 10.75
C ASP A 734 22.79 -7.52 10.36
N PHE A 735 22.41 -8.22 9.28
CA PHE A 735 23.20 -9.24 8.60
C PHE A 735 22.84 -9.21 7.10
N ILE A 736 23.73 -9.71 6.24
CA ILE A 736 23.60 -9.55 4.78
C ILE A 736 23.37 -10.91 4.12
N CYS A 737 22.32 -10.99 3.30
CA CYS A 737 22.03 -12.14 2.44
C CYS A 737 22.52 -11.86 1.01
N ILE A 738 23.14 -12.85 0.36
CA ILE A 738 23.80 -12.68 -0.94
C ILE A 738 23.38 -13.81 -1.89
N ASN A 739 23.04 -13.45 -3.12
CA ASN A 739 22.72 -14.36 -4.23
C ASN A 739 23.89 -14.41 -5.21
N ARG A 740 24.40 -15.60 -5.55
CA ARG A 740 25.50 -15.76 -6.51
C ARG A 740 25.35 -17.00 -7.39
N TYR A 741 25.66 -16.82 -8.67
CA TYR A 741 25.46 -17.80 -9.74
C TYR A 741 26.75 -17.97 -10.59
N TYR A 742 27.90 -18.10 -9.91
CA TYR A 742 29.18 -18.44 -10.55
C TYR A 742 29.11 -19.84 -11.19
N GLY A 743 29.66 -19.98 -12.40
CA GLY A 743 29.49 -21.17 -13.23
C GLY A 743 28.14 -21.22 -13.96
N TRP A 744 27.18 -20.33 -13.65
CA TRP A 744 25.90 -20.25 -14.35
C TRP A 744 25.74 -18.92 -15.10
N TYR A 745 25.32 -17.85 -14.43
CA TYR A 745 25.20 -16.52 -15.08
C TYR A 745 26.54 -15.80 -15.21
N ASN A 746 27.50 -16.11 -14.31
CA ASN A 746 28.87 -15.58 -14.40
C ASN A 746 29.80 -16.71 -14.82
N ASN A 747 30.39 -16.58 -16.01
CA ASN A 747 31.34 -17.56 -16.59
C ASN A 747 30.74 -18.97 -16.67
N MET A 748 29.63 -19.11 -17.43
CA MET A 748 28.97 -20.40 -17.68
C MET A 748 29.97 -21.47 -18.16
N GLY A 749 29.86 -22.69 -17.63
CA GLY A 749 30.74 -23.81 -18.00
C GLY A 749 32.00 -23.93 -17.15
N TYR A 750 32.56 -22.81 -16.66
CA TYR A 750 33.85 -22.77 -15.94
C TYR A 750 33.69 -23.07 -14.44
N LEU A 751 33.53 -24.35 -14.09
CA LEU A 751 33.31 -24.79 -12.71
C LEU A 751 34.53 -24.56 -11.80
N GLU A 752 35.74 -24.62 -12.35
CA GLU A 752 37.01 -24.55 -11.64
C GLU A 752 37.27 -23.19 -10.97
N ILE A 753 36.62 -22.12 -11.43
CA ILE A 753 36.75 -20.76 -10.86
C ILE A 753 35.65 -20.42 -9.84
N ILE A 754 34.66 -21.28 -9.63
CA ILE A 754 33.56 -21.03 -8.67
C ILE A 754 34.13 -20.79 -7.27
N ASN A 755 35.07 -21.65 -6.84
CA ASN A 755 35.59 -21.62 -5.48
C ASN A 755 36.34 -20.32 -5.18
N SER A 756 37.29 -19.93 -6.06
CA SER A 756 38.05 -18.69 -5.92
C SER A 756 37.17 -17.45 -6.02
N SER A 757 36.22 -17.41 -6.96
CA SER A 757 35.32 -16.27 -7.17
C SER A 757 34.41 -16.03 -5.95
N LEU A 758 33.77 -17.09 -5.45
CA LEU A 758 32.83 -16.98 -4.34
C LEU A 758 33.53 -16.65 -3.01
N VAL A 759 34.70 -17.25 -2.75
CA VAL A 759 35.51 -16.93 -1.57
C VAL A 759 35.98 -15.47 -1.60
N TYR A 760 36.44 -14.99 -2.77
CA TYR A 760 36.88 -13.59 -2.93
C TYR A 760 35.74 -12.60 -2.67
N ASP A 761 34.56 -12.80 -3.27
CA ASP A 761 33.42 -11.90 -3.10
C ASP A 761 32.98 -11.81 -1.63
N PHE A 762 32.76 -12.95 -0.95
CA PHE A 762 32.33 -12.97 0.45
C PHE A 762 33.37 -12.38 1.42
N ILE A 763 34.67 -12.54 1.16
CA ILE A 763 35.73 -11.88 1.95
C ILE A 763 35.61 -10.35 1.83
N ASN A 764 35.33 -9.83 0.63
CA ASN A 764 35.21 -8.39 0.43
C ASN A 764 33.91 -7.81 1.04
N TRP A 765 32.78 -8.52 0.95
CA TRP A 765 31.56 -8.18 1.70
C TRP A 765 31.81 -8.13 3.21
N LYS A 766 32.46 -9.16 3.77
CA LYS A 766 32.77 -9.21 5.22
C LYS A 766 33.73 -8.10 5.63
N ARG A 767 34.72 -7.77 4.80
CA ARG A 767 35.64 -6.64 5.01
C ARG A 767 34.95 -5.28 4.99
N MET A 768 33.91 -5.11 4.15
CA MET A 768 33.21 -3.83 4.00
C MET A 768 32.25 -3.54 5.15
N TYR A 769 31.46 -4.53 5.57
CA TYR A 769 30.35 -4.30 6.52
C TYR A 769 30.53 -4.95 7.90
N ASP A 770 31.44 -5.93 8.06
CA ASP A 770 31.74 -6.65 9.32
C ASP A 770 30.53 -7.24 10.08
N VAL A 771 29.50 -7.63 9.34
CA VAL A 771 28.31 -8.36 9.83
C VAL A 771 28.30 -9.82 9.35
N PRO A 772 27.46 -10.70 9.91
CA PRO A 772 27.32 -12.07 9.40
C PRO A 772 26.81 -12.07 7.96
N LEU A 773 27.34 -12.98 7.13
CA LEU A 773 26.88 -13.17 5.76
C LEU A 773 26.10 -14.49 5.62
N MET A 774 25.17 -14.56 4.68
CA MET A 774 24.48 -15.80 4.31
C MET A 774 24.35 -15.88 2.80
N ILE A 775 24.70 -17.02 2.18
CA ILE A 775 24.33 -17.25 0.79
C ILE A 775 22.87 -17.69 0.73
N THR A 776 22.02 -16.95 0.03
CA THR A 776 20.56 -17.19 -0.03
C THR A 776 20.08 -17.75 -1.35
N GLU A 777 20.90 -17.65 -2.40
CA GLU A 777 20.70 -18.31 -3.68
C GLU A 777 22.04 -18.70 -4.30
N TYR A 778 22.08 -19.93 -4.80
CA TYR A 778 23.08 -20.47 -5.72
C TYR A 778 22.48 -21.71 -6.38
N GLY A 779 22.93 -22.05 -7.60
CA GLY A 779 22.44 -23.22 -8.33
C GLY A 779 22.55 -23.07 -9.85
N ALA A 780 22.05 -24.06 -10.58
CA ALA A 780 21.98 -24.08 -12.03
C ALA A 780 20.70 -24.79 -12.48
N ASP A 781 20.15 -24.40 -13.62
CA ASP A 781 18.98 -25.08 -14.18
C ASP A 781 19.36 -26.53 -14.55
N ALA A 782 18.47 -27.48 -14.26
CA ALA A 782 18.64 -28.88 -14.61
C ALA A 782 17.31 -29.48 -15.08
N ILE A 783 17.27 -29.93 -16.33
CA ILE A 783 16.09 -30.58 -16.91
C ILE A 783 16.27 -32.10 -16.76
N ILE A 784 15.25 -32.79 -16.22
CA ILE A 784 15.31 -34.25 -16.06
C ILE A 784 15.30 -34.92 -17.45
N GLY A 785 16.16 -35.93 -17.64
CA GLY A 785 16.37 -36.59 -18.93
C GLY A 785 17.40 -35.88 -19.81
N LEU A 786 18.06 -34.84 -19.30
CA LEU A 786 19.30 -34.31 -19.85
C LEU A 786 20.48 -34.75 -18.97
N GLU A 787 21.25 -35.70 -19.48
CA GLU A 787 22.48 -36.21 -18.88
C GLU A 787 23.62 -36.16 -19.91
N SER A 788 24.85 -35.86 -19.48
CA SER A 788 26.02 -35.81 -20.36
C SER A 788 27.32 -36.11 -19.61
N LEU A 789 28.30 -36.68 -20.32
CA LEU A 789 29.68 -36.83 -19.90
C LEU A 789 30.61 -36.40 -21.07
N PRO A 790 31.40 -35.31 -20.95
CA PRO A 790 31.45 -34.38 -19.82
C PRO A 790 30.10 -33.70 -19.56
N SER A 791 29.90 -33.21 -18.33
CA SER A 791 28.69 -32.47 -17.99
C SER A 791 28.61 -31.15 -18.79
N THR A 792 27.40 -30.70 -19.10
CA THR A 792 27.14 -29.43 -19.79
C THR A 792 25.89 -28.77 -19.21
N ASP A 793 25.73 -27.48 -19.48
CA ASP A 793 24.57 -26.67 -19.10
C ASP A 793 23.22 -27.40 -19.27
N PHE A 794 22.29 -27.12 -18.36
CA PHE A 794 20.97 -27.76 -18.24
C PHE A 794 20.95 -29.27 -17.92
N THR A 795 22.08 -29.98 -17.92
CA THR A 795 22.12 -31.39 -17.50
C THR A 795 22.08 -31.55 -15.97
N THR A 796 21.49 -32.66 -15.51
CA THR A 796 21.47 -33.00 -14.08
C THR A 796 22.86 -33.28 -13.51
N ASN A 797 23.79 -33.75 -14.35
CA ASN A 797 25.22 -33.87 -14.02
C ASN A 797 25.84 -32.51 -13.67
N TYR A 798 25.61 -31.50 -14.52
CA TYR A 798 26.22 -30.18 -14.39
C TYR A 798 25.74 -29.43 -13.14
N GLN A 799 24.42 -29.48 -12.85
CA GLN A 799 23.89 -28.97 -11.58
C GLN A 799 24.59 -29.63 -10.39
N ASN A 800 24.82 -30.94 -10.42
CA ASN A 800 25.47 -31.64 -9.32
C ASN A 800 26.95 -31.25 -9.15
N GLU A 801 27.71 -31.14 -10.25
CA GLU A 801 29.13 -30.73 -10.22
C GLU A 801 29.30 -29.26 -9.78
N LEU A 802 28.46 -28.35 -10.28
CA LEU A 802 28.43 -26.95 -9.87
C LEU A 802 28.15 -26.79 -8.37
N LEU A 803 27.22 -27.58 -7.83
CA LEU A 803 26.96 -27.58 -6.39
C LEU A 803 28.16 -28.09 -5.60
N ILE A 804 28.84 -29.15 -6.04
CA ILE A 804 30.05 -29.67 -5.39
C ILE A 804 31.16 -28.62 -5.34
N GLU A 805 31.44 -27.90 -6.42
CA GLU A 805 32.45 -26.82 -6.41
C GLU A 805 32.02 -25.64 -5.55
N THR A 806 30.75 -25.25 -5.59
CA THR A 806 30.20 -24.21 -4.71
C THR A 806 30.36 -24.60 -3.23
N HIS A 807 30.05 -25.86 -2.89
CA HIS A 807 30.16 -26.40 -1.53
C HIS A 807 31.58 -26.38 -0.98
N LYS A 808 32.62 -26.45 -1.82
CA LYS A 808 34.03 -26.27 -1.38
C LYS A 808 34.29 -24.83 -0.93
N ALA A 809 33.78 -23.83 -1.65
CA ALA A 809 33.86 -22.43 -1.20
C ALA A 809 33.06 -22.18 0.07
N LEU A 810 31.85 -22.75 0.19
CA LEU A 810 31.04 -22.61 1.40
C LEU A 810 31.70 -23.28 2.61
N ASP A 811 32.35 -24.43 2.45
CA ASP A 811 33.16 -25.05 3.51
C ASP A 811 34.34 -24.13 3.93
N ASN A 812 35.04 -23.50 2.99
CA ASN A 812 36.09 -22.53 3.27
C ASN A 812 35.57 -21.31 4.07
N LEU A 813 34.46 -20.71 3.62
CA LEU A 813 33.84 -19.53 4.24
C LEU A 813 33.22 -19.85 5.60
N LYS A 814 32.67 -21.06 5.79
CA LYS A 814 32.14 -21.52 7.08
C LYS A 814 33.24 -21.75 8.09
N ASN A 815 34.35 -22.36 7.68
CA ASN A 815 35.49 -22.66 8.56
C ASN A 815 36.21 -21.38 9.04
N THR A 816 36.13 -20.29 8.28
CA THR A 816 36.60 -18.94 8.68
C THR A 816 35.56 -18.10 9.42
N ASN A 817 34.36 -18.65 9.72
CA ASN A 817 33.21 -17.95 10.32
C ASN A 817 32.73 -16.71 9.52
N ILE A 818 32.91 -16.69 8.20
CA ILE A 818 32.40 -15.60 7.35
C ILE A 818 30.89 -15.78 7.09
N ILE A 819 30.44 -17.02 6.88
CA ILE A 819 29.02 -17.32 6.62
C ILE A 819 28.31 -18.02 7.80
N THR A 820 27.05 -17.62 8.01
CA THR A 820 26.14 -18.17 9.04
C THR A 820 25.04 -19.07 8.44
N GLY A 821 25.09 -19.35 7.14
CA GLY A 821 24.19 -20.30 6.49
C GLY A 821 24.33 -20.36 4.98
N GLU A 822 23.66 -21.37 4.41
CA GLU A 822 23.54 -21.64 2.99
C GLU A 822 22.12 -22.06 2.61
N MET A 823 21.50 -21.30 1.72
CA MET A 823 20.25 -21.66 1.05
C MET A 823 20.49 -21.83 -0.44
N ILE A 824 20.13 -22.99 -0.97
CA ILE A 824 20.18 -23.24 -2.42
C ILE A 824 18.96 -22.67 -3.12
N TRP A 825 19.14 -22.22 -4.35
CA TRP A 825 18.05 -21.89 -5.26
C TRP A 825 17.84 -23.02 -6.27
N ASN A 826 16.69 -23.69 -6.33
CA ASN A 826 15.50 -23.59 -5.47
C ASN A 826 15.22 -24.97 -4.83
N PHE A 827 14.28 -25.03 -3.89
CA PHE A 827 13.73 -26.29 -3.43
C PHE A 827 13.14 -27.11 -4.58
N ALA A 828 12.20 -26.54 -5.35
CA ALA A 828 11.54 -27.24 -6.46
C ALA A 828 11.50 -26.37 -7.72
N ASP A 829 11.37 -27.00 -8.89
CA ASP A 829 11.10 -26.28 -10.14
C ASP A 829 9.75 -25.57 -10.05
N PHE A 830 9.65 -24.39 -10.68
CA PHE A 830 8.47 -23.52 -10.58
C PHE A 830 8.27 -22.69 -11.86
N MET A 831 7.07 -22.15 -12.05
CA MET A 831 6.70 -21.47 -13.30
C MET A 831 7.16 -20.00 -13.34
N THR A 832 7.56 -19.54 -14.52
CA THR A 832 7.99 -18.16 -14.80
C THR A 832 7.16 -17.51 -15.91
N ALA A 833 7.35 -16.21 -16.14
CA ALA A 833 7.01 -15.64 -17.44
C ALA A 833 7.78 -16.35 -18.57
N GLN A 834 7.23 -16.36 -19.79
CA GLN A 834 7.90 -16.93 -20.94
C GLN A 834 9.11 -16.08 -21.33
N SER A 835 10.27 -16.72 -21.54
CA SER A 835 11.47 -16.08 -22.09
C SER A 835 12.35 -17.10 -22.80
N VAL A 836 13.27 -16.63 -23.63
CA VAL A 836 14.29 -17.49 -24.28
C VAL A 836 15.29 -18.12 -23.29
N THR A 837 15.28 -17.68 -22.02
CA THR A 837 16.13 -18.21 -20.94
C THR A 837 15.36 -19.07 -19.92
N ARG A 838 14.08 -19.37 -20.18
CA ARG A 838 13.19 -20.15 -19.30
C ARG A 838 12.43 -21.22 -20.08
N ALA A 839 13.01 -22.42 -20.14
CA ALA A 839 12.42 -23.57 -20.81
C ALA A 839 11.25 -24.15 -19.99
N PHE A 840 10.05 -23.56 -20.11
CA PHE A 840 8.85 -23.93 -19.34
C PHE A 840 8.98 -23.70 -17.80
N GLY A 841 9.63 -22.59 -17.44
CA GLY A 841 9.81 -22.18 -16.04
C GLY A 841 11.28 -22.08 -15.65
N ASN A 842 11.53 -22.10 -14.34
CA ASN A 842 12.86 -22.12 -13.74
C ASN A 842 13.14 -23.54 -13.24
N HIS A 843 14.25 -24.13 -13.71
CA HIS A 843 14.61 -25.52 -13.46
C HIS A 843 15.79 -25.67 -12.48
N LYS A 844 16.09 -24.63 -11.70
CA LYS A 844 17.12 -24.65 -10.64
C LYS A 844 16.68 -25.46 -9.41
N GLY A 845 15.43 -25.92 -9.37
CA GLY A 845 14.95 -26.80 -8.32
C GLY A 845 15.79 -28.07 -8.21
N VAL A 846 16.01 -28.54 -6.98
CA VAL A 846 16.59 -29.88 -6.73
C VAL A 846 15.53 -30.96 -6.66
N PHE A 847 14.27 -30.57 -6.49
CA PHE A 847 13.10 -31.38 -6.82
C PHE A 847 12.45 -30.86 -8.11
N THR A 848 11.73 -31.71 -8.83
CA THR A 848 10.78 -31.26 -9.86
C THR A 848 9.62 -30.49 -9.23
N ARG A 849 8.83 -29.80 -10.06
CA ARG A 849 7.57 -29.17 -9.65
C ARG A 849 6.59 -30.16 -8.98
N GLN A 850 6.65 -31.44 -9.37
CA GLN A 850 5.92 -32.58 -8.79
C GLN A 850 6.62 -33.21 -7.57
N ARG A 851 7.62 -32.55 -6.99
CA ARG A 851 8.34 -32.95 -5.77
C ARG A 851 9.05 -34.31 -5.89
N GLN A 852 9.57 -34.64 -7.08
CA GLN A 852 10.45 -35.79 -7.32
C GLN A 852 11.93 -35.36 -7.27
N PRO A 853 12.84 -36.12 -6.63
CA PRO A 853 14.23 -35.69 -6.45
C PRO A 853 15.05 -35.79 -7.73
N LYS A 854 15.81 -34.72 -8.06
CA LYS A 854 16.94 -34.76 -9.00
C LYS A 854 18.19 -35.31 -8.28
N PRO A 855 19.26 -35.71 -9.00
CA PRO A 855 20.51 -36.18 -8.37
C PRO A 855 21.08 -35.21 -7.32
N ALA A 856 21.01 -33.90 -7.56
CA ALA A 856 21.44 -32.85 -6.64
C ALA A 856 20.79 -32.94 -5.23
N ALA A 857 19.54 -33.42 -5.14
CA ALA A 857 18.86 -33.59 -3.86
C ALA A 857 19.58 -34.60 -2.95
N PHE A 858 20.12 -35.69 -3.52
CA PHE A 858 20.86 -36.68 -2.74
C PHE A 858 22.22 -36.15 -2.26
N THR A 859 22.91 -35.38 -3.09
CA THR A 859 24.18 -34.70 -2.74
C THR A 859 24.00 -33.72 -1.58
N LEU A 860 22.99 -32.86 -1.66
CA LEU A 860 22.65 -31.92 -0.58
C LEU A 860 22.19 -32.62 0.69
N LYS A 861 21.43 -33.71 0.58
CA LYS A 861 20.99 -34.49 1.74
C LYS A 861 22.17 -35.01 2.56
N GLU A 862 23.19 -35.56 1.92
CA GLU A 862 24.40 -36.02 2.62
C GLU A 862 25.25 -34.83 3.11
N ARG A 863 25.30 -33.70 2.39
CA ARG A 863 25.93 -32.47 2.88
C ARG A 863 25.27 -31.95 4.17
N TYR A 864 23.96 -31.75 4.18
CA TYR A 864 23.22 -31.21 5.33
C TYR A 864 23.25 -32.17 6.53
N LYS A 865 23.20 -33.48 6.29
CA LYS A 865 23.45 -34.52 7.31
C LYS A 865 24.86 -34.43 7.92
N ARG A 866 25.86 -34.02 7.14
CA ARG A 866 27.25 -33.79 7.60
C ARG A 866 27.38 -32.48 8.38
N LEU A 867 26.68 -31.42 7.96
CA LEU A 867 26.71 -30.09 8.59
C LEU A 867 25.88 -29.98 9.87
N ASN A 868 24.80 -30.76 10.01
CA ASN A 868 23.96 -30.81 11.22
C ASN A 868 24.52 -31.72 12.33
N LYS A 869 25.73 -32.28 12.18
CA LYS A 869 26.43 -32.91 13.30
C LYS A 869 26.98 -31.80 14.21
N PRO A 870 26.64 -31.80 15.51
CA PRO A 870 27.04 -30.73 16.44
C PRO A 870 28.55 -30.70 16.72
#